data_AF-A0A821C2J1-F1
#
_entry.id   AF-A0A821C2J1-F1
#
_cell.length_a   1.000
_cell.length_b   1.000
_cell.length_c   1.000
_cell.angle_alpha   90.00
_cell.angle_beta   90.00
_cell.angle_gamma   90.00
#
_symmetry.space_group_name_H-M   'P 1'
#
loop_
_entity.id
_entity.type
_entity.pdbx_description
1 polymer ?
#
loop_
_entity_poly.entity_id
_entity_poly.type
_entity_poly.pdbx_seq_one_letter_code
_entity_poly.pdbx_strand_id
1 'polypeptide(L)'
;MFGLIQGSAASPLTASRVDVKKFSSGAWTAKSSAFSRDMHQLDKQYYYQAIEFSVPIMDTYTFTSKSLINTYGSIYDDSFNSSDPTLNLISQDNGSNNKGQFKMNAFLQPGHKYILVATTFSPKAVGKFLIVYSGPAAIKVRSQNQPRLASGERELSGATRATSIFITSLSSSSQSYNRPSGEEGLMYYFQAIQVTVSTAGSYMFESSSSIDTIGYFYNTYFDPSNPMVNLITDNDDDGLEVFQFRIQVYLQTGIPYVLVATTHVSADQGSLSVSATGPGSASLTSITPTTSIPIITLSTAPPMSSSYSGALSSASPVFVRPEGDPDEFYYFQAIQVTVPMAGSYVFRSESDLDTMGYFYDFSFDPSNPSTNLITDDDDNGHSLQFRIQVYLQTGRTYILVVTTHSESEQGSFLVSAFGPATVSLISFTPSTSRPITTQSTVPPISSTYSGSLSTTSPMFSRPDGDNEFFYFQAIQVSVSVSGSYIFQSNSTFDTMGFFYGVSFDPSVPLTNLLIDDDDDGDIIFQFRIQVSLRAGNTYILVVTSHREYEKGDFSIKTAGPSNVGLTSITPSTSRPIAIPTTRPVVLSVYSGSLSSSSSVFYRPEGDTDKYYYFRALRVTVPAAGNYMFESESIMDTMAYFYGTSFDPSSPLTNLIAEDDDDGGTALQFRLQIYLQPGLTYILVVTTHRPYASGNFRVKATGLATVSLTFITPSTSRPILTPTTPTSATQSTYTGALSANSAIFYRPDGGSNEYYYFQAIQVTISTAGFYTFKSNSTIDTRGYFYQNSFDPSNSAANLVTSDDDGGGSFQFRIQVYLETLRTYILVVTTHRAYITGDFSVSANGPAPLNLISITPVTSRPITTLSTAPSVSSSYAGEFSSSSLIFYRPDGNANSYYYFVALQITVSTAGTYIFTSNSTVDTMGYFYGDSFDPSQPLTNLITRNDDGGISLQFRIETFLETGRTYILAVTTHRERIMGTFTAFARGITSATLTPITPSTSRPITTRATTTPLPSSYASSLSSNSPFFTRPEATAGRRYFYQAIEVTIPTTGTYSFKSDSAIDVIGYFYQIYFDPSNPTINLITKEDDNGGSLQFLIQLFLQAGRRYFLVVSTHAESNTGSFSIRVGGPAIAVLASFTPTTTRSSTTGKFLINIFTLTLAT
;
A
#
# COMPACT_ATOMS: atom_id res chain seq x y z
N MET A 1 -23.33 -6.83 -72.61
CA MET A 1 -22.42 -7.98 -72.80
C MET A 1 -21.01 -7.42 -72.94
N PHE A 2 -20.06 -7.99 -72.21
CA PHE A 2 -18.68 -7.56 -71.91
C PHE A 2 -17.88 -6.85 -73.01
N GLY A 3 -17.00 -5.92 -72.59
CA GLY A 3 -15.74 -5.63 -73.31
C GLY A 3 -15.19 -4.21 -73.16
N LEU A 4 -14.44 -3.94 -72.08
CA LEU A 4 -13.62 -2.72 -71.89
C LEU A 4 -12.20 -3.19 -71.53
N ILE A 5 -11.18 -2.97 -72.38
CA ILE A 5 -9.75 -2.92 -71.98
C ILE A 5 -8.95 -1.99 -72.93
N GLN A 6 -8.26 -1.02 -72.32
CA GLN A 6 -6.91 -0.43 -72.56
C GLN A 6 -7.00 1.07 -72.22
N GLY A 7 -6.40 1.62 -71.14
CA GLY A 7 -5.00 1.55 -70.68
C GLY A 7 -4.17 2.56 -71.50
N SER A 8 -3.46 3.57 -70.99
CA SER A 8 -2.84 3.86 -69.70
C SER A 8 -2.34 5.31 -69.68
N ALA A 9 -2.28 5.97 -68.52
CA ALA A 9 -1.19 6.91 -68.18
C ALA A 9 -1.17 7.16 -66.67
N ALA A 10 0.01 6.97 -66.08
CA ALA A 10 0.29 7.01 -64.64
C ALA A 10 0.11 8.40 -64.00
N SER A 11 -0.25 8.41 -62.72
CA SER A 11 -0.15 9.57 -61.83
C SER A 11 0.10 9.10 -60.38
N PRO A 12 0.71 9.97 -59.56
CA PRO A 12 1.72 9.60 -58.56
C PRO A 12 1.15 9.27 -57.17
N LEU A 13 2.01 8.62 -56.37
CA LEU A 13 1.94 8.39 -54.93
C LEU A 13 1.10 9.45 -54.20
N THR A 14 -0.13 9.10 -53.82
CA THR A 14 -0.93 9.90 -52.89
C THR A 14 -0.33 9.78 -51.48
N ALA A 15 0.21 10.89 -51.00
CA ALA A 15 0.58 11.10 -49.61
C ALA A 15 -0.56 10.69 -48.68
N SER A 16 -0.22 9.90 -47.66
CA SER A 16 -1.07 9.60 -46.53
C SER A 16 -1.71 10.89 -45.99
N ARG A 17 -3.04 10.91 -45.96
CA ARG A 17 -3.83 11.98 -45.38
C ARG A 17 -3.54 12.00 -43.89
N VAL A 18 -2.76 12.99 -43.44
CA VAL A 18 -2.48 13.21 -42.02
C VAL A 18 -3.78 13.60 -41.32
N ASP A 19 -4.30 12.74 -40.44
CA ASP A 19 -5.48 13.02 -39.64
C ASP A 19 -5.21 14.20 -38.70
N VAL A 20 -5.76 15.36 -39.02
CA VAL A 20 -5.72 16.56 -38.16
C VAL A 20 -6.83 16.43 -37.13
N LYS A 21 -6.47 16.27 -35.86
CA LYS A 21 -7.41 16.08 -34.74
C LYS A 21 -7.53 17.37 -33.93
N LYS A 22 -8.73 17.66 -33.42
CA LYS A 22 -8.97 18.81 -32.53
C LYS A 22 -8.25 18.57 -31.20
N PHE A 23 -7.44 19.54 -30.75
CA PHE A 23 -6.66 19.46 -29.51
C PHE A 23 -7.37 20.16 -28.34
N SER A 24 -7.68 21.45 -28.50
CA SER A 24 -8.29 22.31 -27.47
C SER A 24 -8.86 23.57 -28.13
N SER A 25 -9.85 24.21 -27.52
CA SER A 25 -10.37 25.52 -27.95
C SER A 25 -10.64 26.41 -26.73
N GLY A 26 -10.41 27.71 -26.87
CA GLY A 26 -10.54 28.67 -25.78
C GLY A 26 -10.71 30.11 -26.23
N ALA A 27 -10.79 31.02 -25.26
CA ALA A 27 -10.87 32.46 -25.48
C ALA A 27 -10.00 33.21 -24.48
N TRP A 28 -9.13 34.10 -24.97
CA TRP A 28 -8.45 35.08 -24.12
C TRP A 28 -9.39 36.26 -23.86
N THR A 29 -9.63 36.55 -22.59
CA THR A 29 -10.45 37.68 -22.12
C THR A 29 -9.62 38.58 -21.21
N ALA A 30 -10.15 39.73 -20.82
CA ALA A 30 -9.48 40.62 -19.87
C ALA A 30 -9.26 39.98 -18.47
N LYS A 31 -9.92 38.85 -18.18
CA LYS A 31 -9.74 38.08 -16.95
C LYS A 31 -8.74 36.93 -17.08
N SER A 32 -8.18 36.70 -18.27
CA SER A 32 -7.21 35.64 -18.49
C SER A 32 -5.89 35.94 -17.79
N SER A 33 -5.22 34.90 -17.29
CA SER A 33 -3.88 35.02 -16.70
C SER A 33 -2.90 35.62 -17.70
N ALA A 34 -2.02 36.51 -17.24
CA ALA A 34 -1.03 37.18 -18.06
C ALA A 34 0.39 36.95 -17.53
N PHE A 35 1.37 36.95 -18.43
CA PHE A 35 2.79 36.92 -18.06
C PHE A 35 3.63 37.74 -19.05
N SER A 36 4.88 38.06 -18.67
CA SER A 36 5.85 38.62 -19.61
C SER A 36 6.64 37.50 -20.26
N ARG A 37 6.63 37.48 -21.59
CA ARG A 37 7.30 36.45 -22.40
C ARG A 37 8.81 36.65 -22.48
N ASP A 38 9.28 37.89 -22.31
CA ASP A 38 10.68 38.26 -22.54
C ASP A 38 11.25 38.89 -21.27
N MET A 39 12.27 38.27 -20.69
CA MET A 39 12.91 38.76 -19.46
C MET A 39 13.49 40.17 -19.60
N HIS A 40 13.62 40.69 -20.83
CA HIS A 40 14.07 42.05 -21.11
C HIS A 40 12.93 43.06 -21.38
N GLN A 41 11.66 42.65 -21.37
CA GLN A 41 10.49 43.53 -21.55
C GLN A 41 9.39 43.23 -20.52
N LEU A 42 9.70 43.41 -19.23
CA LEU A 42 8.80 43.13 -18.10
C LEU A 42 7.46 43.90 -18.15
N ASP A 43 7.40 45.03 -18.87
CA ASP A 43 6.21 45.88 -18.96
C ASP A 43 5.13 45.35 -19.92
N LYS A 44 5.44 44.34 -20.74
CA LYS A 44 4.50 43.76 -21.72
C LYS A 44 3.88 42.47 -21.20
N GLN A 45 2.59 42.53 -20.90
CA GLN A 45 1.80 41.40 -20.39
C GLN A 45 0.96 40.77 -21.50
N TYR A 46 1.09 39.45 -21.68
CA TYR A 46 0.39 38.67 -22.70
C TYR A 46 -0.57 37.69 -22.03
N TYR A 47 -1.82 37.64 -22.48
CA TYR A 47 -2.76 36.64 -21.98
C TYR A 47 -2.38 35.25 -22.49
N TYR A 48 -2.48 34.25 -21.62
CA TYR A 48 -2.13 32.88 -21.94
C TYR A 48 -3.19 31.88 -21.47
N GLN A 49 -3.13 30.70 -22.07
CA GLN A 49 -3.87 29.52 -21.64
C GLN A 49 -2.90 28.33 -21.69
N ALA A 50 -2.76 27.63 -20.55
CA ALA A 50 -1.91 26.45 -20.41
C ALA A 50 -2.77 25.19 -20.47
N ILE A 51 -2.33 24.19 -21.22
CA ILE A 51 -3.04 22.94 -21.48
C ILE A 51 -2.11 21.78 -21.13
N GLU A 52 -2.50 20.97 -20.16
CA GLU A 52 -1.76 19.75 -19.78
C GLU A 52 -2.14 18.58 -20.70
N PHE A 53 -1.14 17.86 -21.21
CA PHE A 53 -1.34 16.72 -22.08
C PHE A 53 -0.23 15.68 -21.98
N SER A 54 -0.51 14.46 -22.47
CA SER A 54 0.46 13.34 -22.57
C SER A 54 0.23 12.57 -23.87
N VAL A 55 1.31 12.03 -24.45
CA VAL A 55 1.24 11.28 -25.71
C VAL A 55 1.33 9.77 -25.44
N PRO A 56 0.64 8.90 -26.20
CA PRO A 56 0.69 7.46 -25.96
C PRO A 56 1.81 6.74 -26.76
N ILE A 57 2.37 7.40 -27.78
CA ILE A 57 3.44 6.86 -28.62
C ILE A 57 4.53 7.90 -28.76
N MET A 58 5.79 7.46 -28.68
CA MET A 58 6.97 8.31 -28.87
C MET A 58 7.13 8.67 -30.34
N ASP A 59 6.91 9.92 -30.71
CA ASP A 59 7.10 10.43 -32.08
C ASP A 59 7.00 11.97 -32.13
N THR A 60 7.11 12.53 -33.33
CA THR A 60 6.88 13.95 -33.61
C THR A 60 5.38 14.26 -33.70
N TYR A 61 4.93 15.18 -32.86
CA TYR A 61 3.59 15.77 -32.91
C TYR A 61 3.69 17.22 -33.39
N THR A 62 2.82 17.58 -34.32
CA THR A 62 2.68 18.95 -34.81
C THR A 62 1.48 19.60 -34.16
N PHE A 63 1.65 20.74 -33.50
CA PHE A 63 0.57 21.56 -32.95
C PHE A 63 0.42 22.82 -33.78
N THR A 64 -0.80 23.16 -34.16
CA THR A 64 -1.11 24.35 -34.95
C THR A 64 -2.28 25.09 -34.33
N SER A 65 -2.16 26.41 -34.20
CA SER A 65 -3.29 27.25 -33.83
C SER A 65 -4.08 27.74 -35.05
N LYS A 66 -5.37 27.95 -34.82
CA LYS A 66 -6.31 28.62 -35.72
C LYS A 66 -7.03 29.69 -34.90
N SER A 67 -6.69 30.94 -35.14
CA SER A 67 -7.30 32.11 -34.51
C SER A 67 -7.43 33.24 -35.52
N LEU A 68 -8.32 34.18 -35.24
CA LEU A 68 -8.44 35.45 -35.98
C LEU A 68 -7.40 36.49 -35.53
N ILE A 69 -6.69 36.24 -34.42
CA ILE A 69 -5.59 37.09 -33.94
C ILE A 69 -4.27 36.32 -33.99
N ASN A 70 -3.15 37.03 -34.08
CA ASN A 70 -1.84 36.38 -34.11
C ASN A 70 -1.57 35.67 -32.77
N THR A 71 -1.08 34.44 -32.86
CA THR A 71 -0.85 33.57 -31.70
C THR A 71 0.60 33.14 -31.63
N TYR A 72 1.06 32.96 -30.40
CA TYR A 72 2.37 32.45 -30.06
C TYR A 72 2.16 31.20 -29.20
N GLY A 73 3.02 30.19 -29.34
CA GLY A 73 2.87 28.97 -28.56
C GLY A 73 4.19 28.40 -28.08
N SER A 74 4.13 27.74 -26.92
CA SER A 74 5.27 27.10 -26.26
C SER A 74 4.85 25.75 -25.68
N ILE A 75 5.72 24.75 -25.73
CA ILE A 75 5.54 23.45 -25.06
C ILE A 75 6.59 23.33 -23.97
N TYR A 76 6.17 22.91 -22.78
CA TYR A 76 7.02 22.68 -21.62
C TYR A 76 6.98 21.23 -21.16
N ASP A 77 8.08 20.75 -20.60
CA ASP A 77 8.17 19.45 -19.92
C ASP A 77 7.69 19.57 -18.47
N ASP A 78 6.72 18.74 -18.10
CA ASP A 78 6.09 18.64 -16.78
C ASP A 78 5.35 19.89 -16.26
N SER A 79 5.97 21.06 -16.21
CA SER A 79 5.41 22.27 -15.61
C SER A 79 5.70 23.55 -16.41
N PHE A 80 4.81 24.54 -16.31
CA PHE A 80 5.02 25.90 -16.81
C PHE A 80 5.07 26.88 -15.64
N ASN A 81 6.14 27.68 -15.55
CA ASN A 81 6.26 28.76 -14.58
C ASN A 81 6.13 30.13 -15.27
N SER A 82 5.07 30.88 -14.96
CA SER A 82 4.85 32.20 -15.57
C SER A 82 5.86 33.27 -15.14
N SER A 83 6.57 33.06 -14.03
CA SER A 83 7.61 33.97 -13.52
C SER A 83 8.98 33.70 -14.16
N ASP A 84 9.18 32.49 -14.69
CA ASP A 84 10.35 32.12 -15.49
C ASP A 84 9.90 31.23 -16.66
N PRO A 85 9.44 31.83 -17.77
CA PRO A 85 8.91 31.10 -18.91
C PRO A 85 9.99 30.38 -19.74
N THR A 86 11.25 30.37 -19.29
CA THR A 86 12.32 29.59 -19.93
C THR A 86 12.51 28.23 -19.28
N LEU A 87 12.07 28.08 -18.03
CA LEU A 87 12.15 26.82 -17.28
C LEU A 87 11.31 25.74 -17.95
N ASN A 88 11.91 24.57 -18.19
CA ASN A 88 11.32 23.40 -18.84
C ASN A 88 10.81 23.60 -20.29
N LEU A 89 11.19 24.68 -20.98
CA LEU A 89 10.74 24.94 -22.35
C LEU A 89 11.35 23.94 -23.36
N ILE A 90 10.50 23.20 -24.07
CA ILE A 90 10.88 22.19 -25.09
C ILE A 90 10.91 22.81 -26.49
N SER A 91 9.87 23.56 -26.84
CA SER A 91 9.69 24.13 -28.17
C SER A 91 8.85 25.38 -28.08
N GLN A 92 9.12 26.36 -28.94
CA GLN A 92 8.32 27.57 -29.08
C GLN A 92 8.24 27.99 -30.54
N ASP A 93 7.12 28.58 -30.94
CA ASP A 93 6.95 29.18 -32.26
C ASP A 93 6.20 30.50 -32.15
N ASN A 94 6.73 31.50 -32.85
CA ASN A 94 6.28 32.89 -32.79
C ASN A 94 5.31 33.28 -33.91
N GLY A 95 4.68 32.29 -34.55
CA GLY A 95 3.68 32.51 -35.58
C GLY A 95 4.25 32.38 -37.00
N SER A 96 5.15 31.42 -37.22
CA SER A 96 5.95 31.31 -38.45
C SER A 96 5.18 30.87 -39.70
N ASN A 97 3.88 30.54 -39.60
CA ASN A 97 3.03 30.41 -40.79
C ASN A 97 2.53 31.79 -41.24
N ASN A 98 2.45 32.03 -42.56
CA ASN A 98 2.14 33.33 -43.20
C ASN A 98 0.76 33.96 -42.86
N LYS A 99 0.12 33.57 -41.75
CA LYS A 99 -1.14 34.05 -41.18
C LYS A 99 -1.02 34.39 -39.67
N GLY A 100 0.20 34.44 -39.14
CA GLY A 100 0.47 34.82 -37.75
C GLY A 100 -0.01 33.80 -36.71
N GLN A 101 -0.20 32.54 -37.10
CA GLN A 101 -0.56 31.44 -36.19
C GLN A 101 0.66 30.56 -35.91
N PHE A 102 0.80 30.06 -34.69
CA PHE A 102 1.89 29.15 -34.38
C PHE A 102 1.67 27.78 -35.04
N LYS A 103 2.76 27.17 -35.50
CA LYS A 103 2.89 25.79 -35.91
C LYS A 103 4.21 25.23 -35.39
N MET A 104 4.15 24.38 -34.39
CA MET A 104 5.33 23.78 -33.75
C MET A 104 5.35 22.27 -33.91
N ASN A 105 6.54 21.71 -34.11
CA ASN A 105 6.77 20.27 -34.07
C ASN A 105 7.55 19.95 -32.80
N ALA A 106 7.08 18.98 -32.03
CA ALA A 106 7.78 18.51 -30.84
C ALA A 106 7.88 17.00 -30.87
N PHE A 107 9.07 16.47 -30.58
CA PHE A 107 9.27 15.04 -30.36
C PHE A 107 8.92 14.73 -28.90
N LEU A 108 7.88 13.95 -28.69
CA LEU A 108 7.27 13.74 -27.37
C LEU A 108 7.26 12.25 -27.00
N GLN A 109 7.38 11.93 -25.71
CA GLN A 109 7.52 10.58 -25.19
C GLN A 109 6.31 10.17 -24.33
N PRO A 110 5.87 8.89 -24.37
CA PRO A 110 4.84 8.39 -23.50
C PRO A 110 5.31 8.28 -22.05
N GLY A 111 4.39 8.47 -21.11
CA GLY A 111 4.70 8.52 -19.67
C GLY A 111 5.14 9.89 -19.16
N HIS A 112 5.38 10.85 -20.05
CA HIS A 112 5.67 12.24 -19.70
C HIS A 112 4.42 13.12 -19.72
N LYS A 113 4.40 14.12 -18.84
CA LYS A 113 3.41 15.19 -18.79
C LYS A 113 3.99 16.41 -19.51
N TYR A 114 3.21 17.02 -20.39
CA TYR A 114 3.61 18.21 -21.14
C TYR A 114 2.59 19.34 -20.94
N ILE A 115 3.05 20.59 -20.98
CA ILE A 115 2.19 21.78 -20.92
C ILE A 115 2.31 22.56 -22.23
N LEU A 116 1.23 22.67 -23.00
CA LEU A 116 1.13 23.58 -24.15
C LEU A 116 0.56 24.93 -23.67
N VAL A 117 1.35 25.98 -23.79
CA VAL A 117 0.94 27.36 -23.50
C VAL A 117 0.67 28.08 -24.82
N ALA A 118 -0.58 28.49 -25.02
CA ALA A 118 -0.97 29.34 -26.13
C ALA A 118 -1.17 30.78 -25.65
N THR A 119 -0.56 31.74 -26.32
CA THR A 119 -0.58 33.15 -25.94
C THR A 119 -0.96 34.04 -27.13
N THR A 120 -1.42 35.25 -26.82
CA THR A 120 -1.54 36.28 -27.86
C THR A 120 -0.17 36.79 -28.28
N PHE A 121 -0.03 37.17 -29.55
CA PHE A 121 1.20 37.79 -30.05
C PHE A 121 1.33 39.26 -29.61
N SER A 122 0.21 39.97 -29.48
CA SER A 122 0.15 41.36 -29.00
C SER A 122 -0.21 41.40 -27.51
N PRO A 123 0.37 42.32 -26.71
CA PRO A 123 0.05 42.45 -25.29
C PRO A 123 -1.43 42.72 -25.04
N LYS A 124 -2.02 42.05 -24.05
CA LYS A 124 -3.43 42.18 -23.62
C LYS A 124 -4.50 42.05 -24.73
N ALA A 125 -4.18 41.44 -25.87
CA ALA A 125 -5.17 41.20 -26.92
C ALA A 125 -6.18 40.12 -26.49
N VAL A 126 -7.46 40.29 -26.83
CA VAL A 126 -8.52 39.32 -26.57
C VAL A 126 -8.95 38.64 -27.86
N GLY A 127 -9.34 37.37 -27.81
CA GLY A 127 -9.72 36.61 -29.00
C GLY A 127 -9.93 35.12 -28.75
N LYS A 128 -10.60 34.45 -29.69
CA LYS A 128 -10.84 33.00 -29.64
C LYS A 128 -9.76 32.25 -30.39
N PHE A 129 -9.42 31.05 -29.95
CA PHE A 129 -8.48 30.20 -30.65
C PHE A 129 -8.90 28.73 -30.60
N LEU A 130 -8.41 28.00 -31.60
CA LEU A 130 -8.53 26.56 -31.74
C LEU A 130 -7.13 25.99 -31.95
N ILE A 131 -6.71 25.04 -31.13
CA ILE A 131 -5.49 24.27 -31.34
C ILE A 131 -5.89 22.95 -31.98
N VAL A 132 -5.19 22.59 -33.05
CA VAL A 132 -5.25 21.28 -33.67
C VAL A 132 -3.88 20.63 -33.58
N TYR A 133 -3.86 19.30 -33.56
CA TYR A 133 -2.62 18.55 -33.64
C TYR A 133 -2.67 17.48 -34.72
N SER A 134 -1.49 17.04 -35.15
CA SER A 134 -1.30 15.84 -35.94
C SER A 134 -0.11 15.06 -35.41
N GLY A 135 -0.26 13.75 -35.26
CA GLY A 135 0.77 12.83 -34.80
C GLY A 135 0.30 11.39 -34.98
N PRO A 136 1.14 10.39 -34.67
CA PRO A 136 0.84 8.98 -34.94
C PRO A 136 -0.30 8.42 -34.06
N ALA A 137 -0.63 9.07 -32.95
CA ALA A 137 -1.68 8.61 -32.04
C ALA A 137 -2.45 9.77 -31.40
N ALA A 138 -3.59 9.46 -30.77
CA ALA A 138 -4.40 10.46 -30.09
C ALA A 138 -3.73 10.91 -28.77
N ILE A 139 -3.68 12.22 -28.54
CA ILE A 139 -3.10 12.80 -27.32
C ILE A 139 -4.14 12.77 -26.18
N LYS A 140 -3.72 12.45 -24.96
CA LYS A 140 -4.55 12.52 -23.75
C LYS A 140 -4.40 13.90 -23.11
N VAL A 141 -5.47 14.70 -23.13
CA VAL A 141 -5.52 16.04 -22.53
C VAL A 141 -6.19 15.95 -21.16
N ARG A 142 -5.67 16.68 -20.17
CA ARG A 142 -6.33 16.83 -18.87
C ARG A 142 -7.23 18.07 -18.93
N SER A 143 -8.49 17.95 -18.52
CA SER A 143 -9.45 19.07 -18.57
C SER A 143 -8.97 20.25 -17.72
N GLN A 144 -9.26 21.45 -18.22
CA GLN A 144 -8.75 22.71 -17.69
C GLN A 144 -9.49 23.13 -16.43
N ASN A 145 -8.75 23.31 -15.34
CA ASN A 145 -9.04 24.31 -14.32
C ASN A 145 -7.70 24.90 -13.85
N GLN A 146 -7.72 26.19 -13.51
CA GLN A 146 -6.57 27.04 -13.22
C GLN A 146 -5.49 26.39 -12.32
N PRO A 147 -4.20 26.77 -12.47
CA PRO A 147 -3.13 26.22 -11.65
C PRO A 147 -3.42 26.48 -10.17
N ARG A 148 -3.49 25.38 -9.40
CA ARG A 148 -3.57 25.38 -7.94
C ARG A 148 -2.39 26.17 -7.38
N LEU A 149 -2.67 27.38 -6.89
CA LEU A 149 -1.80 28.05 -5.93
C LEU A 149 -1.67 27.14 -4.71
N ALA A 150 -0.45 27.03 -4.20
CA ALA A 150 -0.12 26.16 -3.08
C ALA A 150 -0.85 26.61 -1.80
N SER A 151 -1.99 26.00 -1.51
CA SER A 151 -2.53 25.86 -0.17
C SER A 151 -2.88 24.38 0.05
N GLY A 152 -2.21 23.81 1.06
CA GLY A 152 -2.37 22.43 1.45
C GLY A 152 -3.71 22.23 2.15
N GLU A 153 -4.44 21.21 1.70
CA GLU A 153 -5.22 20.31 2.53
C GLU A 153 -5.75 19.15 1.67
N ARG A 154 -5.68 17.94 2.26
CA ARG A 154 -6.37 16.67 1.97
C ARG A 154 -6.11 16.03 0.58
N GLU A 155 -6.07 14.71 0.39
CA GLU A 155 -6.66 13.59 1.14
C GLU A 155 -5.95 12.27 0.72
N LEU A 156 -5.91 11.28 1.62
CA LEU A 156 -5.41 9.93 1.33
C LEU A 156 -6.37 9.16 0.41
N SER A 157 -5.97 8.84 -0.83
CA SER A 157 -6.32 7.54 -1.44
C SER A 157 -5.40 7.20 -2.63
N GLY A 158 -4.54 6.20 -2.43
CA GLY A 158 -3.75 5.59 -3.49
C GLY A 158 -4.52 4.44 -4.11
N ALA A 159 -5.19 4.69 -5.24
CA ALA A 159 -5.60 3.65 -6.18
C ALA A 159 -5.61 4.25 -7.60
N THR A 160 -4.76 3.75 -8.48
CA THR A 160 -4.71 4.16 -9.90
C THR A 160 -6.01 3.72 -10.57
N ARG A 161 -6.99 4.61 -10.72
CA ARG A 161 -8.25 4.32 -11.43
C ARG A 161 -8.00 4.38 -12.94
N ALA A 162 -8.44 3.37 -13.68
CA ALA A 162 -8.40 3.35 -15.14
C ALA A 162 -9.52 4.25 -15.70
N THR A 163 -9.21 5.08 -16.71
CA THR A 163 -10.16 6.00 -17.35
C THR A 163 -10.36 5.64 -18.82
N SER A 164 -11.61 5.60 -19.28
CA SER A 164 -12.02 5.36 -20.67
C SER A 164 -12.93 6.51 -21.14
N ILE A 165 -12.86 6.91 -22.41
CA ILE A 165 -13.60 8.08 -22.93
C ILE A 165 -14.32 7.69 -24.21
N PHE A 166 -15.59 8.07 -24.31
CA PHE A 166 -16.46 7.94 -25.48
C PHE A 166 -16.88 9.34 -25.95
N ILE A 167 -16.80 9.62 -27.25
CA ILE A 167 -17.13 10.95 -27.81
C ILE A 167 -18.11 10.78 -28.98
N THR A 168 -19.19 11.55 -28.96
CA THR A 168 -20.23 11.62 -30.00
C THR A 168 -20.83 13.04 -30.07
N SER A 169 -21.95 13.21 -30.78
CA SER A 169 -22.78 14.41 -30.77
C SER A 169 -24.25 14.04 -30.76
N LEU A 170 -25.06 14.77 -29.98
CA LEU A 170 -26.52 14.71 -30.02
C LEU A 170 -27.02 15.76 -31.02
N SER A 171 -27.86 15.34 -31.95
CA SER A 171 -28.36 16.16 -33.06
C SER A 171 -29.74 15.68 -33.52
N SER A 172 -30.36 16.40 -34.45
CA SER A 172 -31.64 15.99 -35.06
C SER A 172 -31.63 14.66 -35.80
N SER A 173 -30.45 14.08 -36.08
CA SER A 173 -30.30 12.73 -36.63
C SER A 173 -30.16 11.65 -35.55
N SER A 174 -30.08 12.03 -34.28
CA SER A 174 -30.03 11.12 -33.14
C SER A 174 -31.42 10.56 -32.88
N GLN A 175 -31.48 9.38 -32.27
CA GLN A 175 -32.76 8.84 -31.80
C GLN A 175 -33.32 9.72 -30.68
N SER A 176 -34.63 9.76 -30.55
CA SER A 176 -35.30 10.48 -29.46
C SER A 176 -36.30 9.60 -28.74
N TYR A 177 -36.54 9.93 -27.48
CA TYR A 177 -37.49 9.23 -26.60
C TYR A 177 -38.08 10.19 -25.58
N ASN A 178 -39.21 9.80 -25.00
CA ASN A 178 -39.74 10.45 -23.81
C ASN A 178 -38.96 9.88 -22.61
N ARG A 179 -38.15 10.71 -21.94
CA ARG A 179 -37.24 10.25 -20.89
C ARG A 179 -37.95 10.10 -19.53
N PRO A 180 -37.43 9.30 -18.59
CA PRO A 180 -38.02 9.06 -17.26
C PRO A 180 -38.42 10.31 -16.45
N SER A 181 -37.64 11.39 -16.56
CA SER A 181 -37.81 12.66 -15.82
C SER A 181 -38.06 13.84 -16.78
N GLY A 182 -38.69 13.59 -17.93
CA GLY A 182 -38.99 14.60 -18.95
C GLY A 182 -40.42 15.14 -18.83
N GLU A 183 -40.67 16.31 -19.41
CA GLU A 183 -42.05 16.80 -19.53
C GLU A 183 -42.87 15.87 -20.42
N GLU A 184 -44.09 15.54 -19.99
CA GLU A 184 -44.97 14.61 -20.69
C GLU A 184 -45.24 15.08 -22.13
N GLY A 185 -44.88 14.25 -23.12
CA GLY A 185 -45.09 14.53 -24.55
C GLY A 185 -43.90 15.18 -25.28
N LEU A 186 -42.80 15.50 -24.59
CA LEU A 186 -41.57 15.97 -25.22
C LEU A 186 -40.62 14.81 -25.57
N MET A 187 -39.84 15.00 -26.63
CA MET A 187 -38.87 14.03 -27.14
C MET A 187 -37.45 14.59 -27.02
N TYR A 188 -36.56 13.82 -26.40
CA TYR A 188 -35.18 14.23 -26.11
C TYR A 188 -34.21 13.38 -26.91
N TYR A 189 -33.17 14.00 -27.50
CA TYR A 189 -32.17 13.24 -28.26
C TYR A 189 -31.26 12.47 -27.32
N PHE A 190 -30.97 11.21 -27.64
CA PHE A 190 -30.13 10.37 -26.81
C PHE A 190 -29.09 9.57 -27.59
N GLN A 191 -28.08 9.10 -26.86
CA GLN A 191 -27.12 8.10 -27.30
C GLN A 191 -27.11 6.94 -26.29
N ALA A 192 -27.39 5.72 -26.77
CA ALA A 192 -27.19 4.50 -25.98
C ALA A 192 -25.76 3.96 -26.17
N ILE A 193 -25.10 3.66 -25.07
CA ILE A 193 -23.69 3.25 -24.98
C ILE A 193 -23.63 1.93 -24.21
N GLN A 194 -23.23 0.85 -24.86
CA GLN A 194 -22.95 -0.41 -24.18
C GLN A 194 -21.66 -0.28 -23.35
N VAL A 195 -21.72 -0.74 -22.10
CA VAL A 195 -20.64 -0.69 -21.13
C VAL A 195 -20.27 -2.11 -20.72
N THR A 196 -18.98 -2.45 -20.81
CA THR A 196 -18.41 -3.67 -20.21
C THR A 196 -17.12 -3.34 -19.47
N VAL A 197 -16.84 -4.03 -18.36
CA VAL A 197 -15.67 -3.75 -17.51
C VAL A 197 -14.75 -4.96 -17.38
N SER A 198 -13.44 -4.70 -17.30
CA SER A 198 -12.43 -5.76 -17.13
C SER A 198 -12.24 -6.18 -15.67
N THR A 199 -12.69 -5.37 -14.70
CA THR A 199 -12.59 -5.65 -13.26
C THR A 199 -13.88 -5.26 -12.58
N ALA A 200 -14.42 -6.13 -11.73
CA ALA A 200 -15.61 -5.82 -10.97
C ALA A 200 -15.31 -4.73 -9.93
N GLY A 201 -16.21 -3.77 -9.76
CA GLY A 201 -16.00 -2.68 -8.82
C GLY A 201 -16.82 -1.44 -9.11
N SER A 202 -16.57 -0.37 -8.35
CA SER A 202 -17.26 0.91 -8.51
C SER A 202 -16.67 1.72 -9.66
N TYR A 203 -17.49 2.07 -10.63
CA TYR A 203 -17.16 2.93 -11.77
C TYR A 203 -17.90 4.25 -11.68
N MET A 204 -17.21 5.34 -12.06
CA MET A 204 -17.74 6.69 -12.18
C MET A 204 -17.90 7.03 -13.66
N PHE A 205 -19.08 7.42 -14.10
CA PHE A 205 -19.36 7.90 -15.45
C PHE A 205 -19.67 9.39 -15.40
N GLU A 206 -18.98 10.20 -16.20
CA GLU A 206 -19.15 11.66 -16.20
C GLU A 206 -19.30 12.17 -17.63
N SER A 207 -20.30 13.01 -17.89
CA SER A 207 -20.38 13.73 -19.17
C SER A 207 -19.60 15.03 -19.17
N SER A 208 -19.21 15.44 -20.37
CA SER A 208 -18.77 16.79 -20.70
C SER A 208 -19.32 17.14 -22.07
N SER A 209 -20.10 18.21 -22.14
CA SER A 209 -20.90 18.56 -23.28
C SER A 209 -21.05 20.07 -23.41
N SER A 210 -21.39 20.53 -24.61
CA SER A 210 -21.78 21.93 -24.85
C SER A 210 -23.27 22.20 -24.59
N ILE A 211 -24.01 21.14 -24.24
CA ILE A 211 -25.42 21.17 -23.89
C ILE A 211 -25.58 20.53 -22.52
N ASP A 212 -26.70 20.81 -21.90
CA ASP A 212 -27.11 20.20 -20.65
C ASP A 212 -27.47 18.72 -20.88
N THR A 213 -26.91 17.81 -20.07
CA THR A 213 -26.99 16.36 -20.30
C THR A 213 -27.39 15.58 -19.06
N ILE A 214 -28.33 14.65 -19.25
CA ILE A 214 -28.76 13.67 -18.24
C ILE A 214 -28.24 12.29 -18.61
N GLY A 215 -27.78 11.54 -17.61
CA GLY A 215 -27.36 10.15 -17.77
C GLY A 215 -28.37 9.20 -17.14
N TYR A 216 -28.71 8.12 -17.83
CA TYR A 216 -29.52 7.00 -17.32
C TYR A 216 -28.75 5.69 -17.54
N PHE A 217 -28.55 4.89 -16.49
CA PHE A 217 -27.78 3.66 -16.54
C PHE A 217 -28.69 2.45 -16.38
N TYR A 218 -28.60 1.47 -17.29
CA TYR A 218 -29.51 0.33 -17.40
C TYR A 218 -28.78 -1.00 -17.29
N ASN A 219 -29.49 -2.02 -16.81
CA ASN A 219 -29.03 -3.40 -16.79
C ASN A 219 -29.31 -4.09 -18.13
N THR A 220 -28.30 -4.74 -18.73
CA THR A 220 -28.39 -5.60 -19.93
C THR A 220 -28.91 -4.97 -21.24
N TYR A 221 -30.01 -4.21 -21.24
CA TYR A 221 -30.58 -3.55 -22.41
C TYR A 221 -31.38 -2.30 -22.02
N PHE A 222 -31.63 -1.44 -23.01
CA PHE A 222 -32.47 -0.24 -22.90
C PHE A 222 -33.57 -0.31 -23.97
N ASP A 223 -34.83 -0.08 -23.56
CA ASP A 223 -35.99 0.03 -24.44
C ASP A 223 -36.52 1.48 -24.45
N PRO A 224 -36.36 2.25 -25.54
CA PRO A 224 -36.80 3.64 -25.61
C PRO A 224 -38.33 3.81 -25.59
N SER A 225 -39.10 2.74 -25.84
CA SER A 225 -40.56 2.76 -25.73
C SER A 225 -41.06 2.50 -24.30
N ASN A 226 -40.21 1.92 -23.45
CA ASN A 226 -40.46 1.72 -22.03
C ASN A 226 -39.17 1.95 -21.22
N PRO A 227 -38.73 3.22 -21.10
CA PRO A 227 -37.42 3.59 -20.57
C PRO A 227 -37.29 3.41 -19.05
N MET A 228 -38.31 2.87 -18.37
CA MET A 228 -38.21 2.50 -16.95
C MET A 228 -37.69 1.07 -16.76
N VAL A 229 -37.80 0.24 -17.80
CA VAL A 229 -37.40 -1.17 -17.72
C VAL A 229 -35.88 -1.26 -17.67
N ASN A 230 -35.38 -1.96 -16.65
CA ASN A 230 -33.97 -2.16 -16.32
C ASN A 230 -33.17 -0.93 -15.92
N LEU A 231 -33.80 0.22 -15.65
CA LEU A 231 -33.07 1.37 -15.14
C LEU A 231 -32.45 1.03 -13.77
N ILE A 232 -31.13 1.21 -13.66
CA ILE A 232 -30.36 1.01 -12.44
C ILE A 232 -30.32 2.32 -11.65
N THR A 233 -29.91 3.41 -12.29
CA THR A 233 -29.72 4.73 -11.67
C THR A 233 -29.63 5.80 -12.75
N ASP A 234 -29.85 7.05 -12.39
CA ASP A 234 -29.66 8.23 -13.24
C ASP A 234 -29.12 9.42 -12.43
N ASN A 235 -28.73 10.48 -13.12
CA ASN A 235 -28.24 11.73 -12.54
C ASN A 235 -28.26 12.82 -13.62
N ASP A 236 -28.60 14.07 -13.28
CA ASP A 236 -28.67 15.19 -14.23
C ASP A 236 -27.78 16.41 -13.94
N ASP A 237 -27.06 16.52 -12.82
CA ASP A 237 -26.31 17.76 -12.53
C ASP A 237 -25.08 17.65 -11.59
N ASP A 238 -24.61 16.44 -11.24
CA ASP A 238 -23.48 16.26 -10.29
C ASP A 238 -22.08 16.16 -10.94
N GLY A 239 -21.94 16.60 -12.19
CA GLY A 239 -20.70 16.61 -12.96
C GLY A 239 -19.64 17.61 -12.49
N LEU A 240 -18.44 17.54 -13.08
CA LEU A 240 -17.35 18.51 -12.83
C LEU A 240 -17.63 19.89 -13.46
N GLU A 241 -18.59 19.98 -14.37
CA GLU A 241 -19.11 21.21 -14.99
C GLU A 241 -20.62 21.27 -14.70
N VAL A 242 -21.16 22.45 -14.38
CA VAL A 242 -22.60 22.68 -14.19
C VAL A 242 -23.35 22.19 -15.44
N PHE A 243 -24.49 21.49 -15.32
CA PHE A 243 -25.28 20.96 -16.44
C PHE A 243 -24.78 19.63 -17.04
N GLN A 244 -24.02 18.82 -16.29
CA GLN A 244 -23.49 17.54 -16.76
C GLN A 244 -23.75 16.43 -15.74
N PHE A 245 -24.10 15.22 -16.20
CA PHE A 245 -24.32 14.09 -15.31
C PHE A 245 -23.03 13.49 -14.76
N ARG A 246 -23.12 12.98 -13.52
CA ARG A 246 -22.15 12.06 -12.91
C ARG A 246 -22.87 10.87 -12.30
N ILE A 247 -22.51 9.65 -12.70
CA ILE A 247 -23.13 8.41 -12.22
C ILE A 247 -22.08 7.50 -11.61
N GLN A 248 -22.28 7.12 -10.33
CA GLN A 248 -21.53 6.03 -9.71
C GLN A 248 -22.31 4.72 -9.78
N VAL A 249 -21.70 3.66 -10.29
CA VAL A 249 -22.35 2.34 -10.34
C VAL A 249 -21.33 1.22 -10.12
N TYR A 250 -21.74 0.18 -9.38
CA TYR A 250 -20.93 -1.02 -9.21
C TYR A 250 -21.19 -1.99 -10.37
N LEU A 251 -20.15 -2.33 -11.13
CA LEU A 251 -20.23 -3.18 -12.31
C LEU A 251 -19.52 -4.52 -12.09
N GLN A 252 -20.09 -5.59 -12.64
CA GLN A 252 -19.47 -6.92 -12.61
C GLN A 252 -18.71 -7.20 -13.92
N THR A 253 -17.57 -7.87 -13.83
CA THR A 253 -16.78 -8.27 -15.01
C THR A 253 -17.59 -9.18 -15.93
N GLY A 254 -17.59 -8.89 -17.23
CA GLY A 254 -18.19 -9.73 -18.25
C GLY A 254 -19.71 -9.58 -18.46
N ILE A 255 -20.38 -8.72 -17.68
CA ILE A 255 -21.80 -8.39 -17.87
C ILE A 255 -21.92 -7.10 -18.72
N PRO A 256 -22.71 -7.08 -19.81
CA PRO A 256 -22.99 -5.86 -20.55
C PRO A 256 -24.07 -5.02 -19.86
N TYR A 257 -23.82 -3.73 -19.75
CA TYR A 257 -24.76 -2.72 -19.27
C TYR A 257 -25.00 -1.67 -20.36
N VAL A 258 -25.98 -0.78 -20.19
CA VAL A 258 -26.25 0.30 -21.15
C VAL A 258 -26.32 1.65 -20.43
N LEU A 259 -25.47 2.60 -20.80
CA LEU A 259 -25.58 4.00 -20.40
C LEU A 259 -26.27 4.78 -21.52
N VAL A 260 -27.35 5.49 -21.19
CA VAL A 260 -28.05 6.40 -22.09
C VAL A 260 -27.74 7.82 -21.67
N ALA A 261 -27.07 8.58 -22.53
CA ALA A 261 -26.84 10.00 -22.35
C ALA A 261 -27.83 10.78 -23.22
N THR A 262 -28.60 11.69 -22.62
CA THR A 262 -29.67 12.45 -23.29
C THR A 262 -29.60 13.93 -23.01
N THR A 263 -30.24 14.75 -23.85
CA THR A 263 -30.34 16.20 -23.63
C THR A 263 -31.29 16.51 -22.48
N HIS A 264 -30.98 17.53 -21.65
CA HIS A 264 -31.88 18.04 -20.60
C HIS A 264 -33.03 18.89 -21.20
N VAL A 265 -32.75 19.73 -22.20
CA VAL A 265 -33.78 20.46 -22.95
C VAL A 265 -34.19 19.69 -24.20
N SER A 266 -35.48 19.68 -24.54
CA SER A 266 -35.96 19.00 -25.75
C SER A 266 -35.38 19.67 -27.00
N ALA A 267 -34.92 18.86 -27.95
CA ALA A 267 -34.34 19.30 -29.22
C ALA A 267 -32.98 20.03 -29.19
N ASP A 268 -32.32 20.13 -28.04
CA ASP A 268 -30.96 20.69 -27.93
C ASP A 268 -29.93 19.85 -28.71
N GLN A 269 -28.90 20.50 -29.25
CA GLN A 269 -27.90 19.82 -30.08
C GLN A 269 -26.49 20.25 -29.68
N GLY A 270 -25.59 19.30 -29.53
CA GLY A 270 -24.27 19.56 -28.99
C GLY A 270 -23.33 18.36 -29.03
N SER A 271 -22.04 18.62 -28.81
CA SER A 271 -21.06 17.56 -28.65
C SER A 271 -21.23 16.87 -27.30
N LEU A 272 -21.11 15.55 -27.23
CA LEU A 272 -21.19 14.77 -25.99
C LEU A 272 -19.90 13.96 -25.82
N SER A 273 -19.23 14.11 -24.68
CA SER A 273 -18.16 13.24 -24.22
C SER A 273 -18.59 12.55 -22.94
N VAL A 274 -18.36 11.25 -22.81
CA VAL A 274 -18.58 10.49 -21.58
C VAL A 274 -17.27 9.85 -21.17
N SER A 275 -16.83 10.10 -19.95
CA SER A 275 -15.69 9.42 -19.34
C SER A 275 -16.16 8.37 -18.34
N ALA A 276 -15.43 7.26 -18.22
CA ALA A 276 -15.68 6.19 -17.27
C ALA A 276 -14.39 5.94 -16.48
N THR A 277 -14.43 6.06 -15.15
CA THR A 277 -13.26 5.92 -14.26
C THR A 277 -13.54 4.87 -13.19
N GLY A 278 -12.73 3.82 -13.11
CA GLY A 278 -12.94 2.74 -12.13
C GLY A 278 -11.71 1.87 -11.90
N PRO A 279 -11.83 0.76 -11.14
CA PRO A 279 -10.71 -0.11 -10.78
C PRO A 279 -10.08 -0.88 -11.95
N GLY A 280 -10.77 -1.00 -13.09
CA GLY A 280 -10.26 -1.57 -14.34
C GLY A 280 -10.75 -0.81 -15.57
N SER A 281 -10.30 -1.17 -16.77
CA SER A 281 -10.74 -0.52 -18.02
C SER A 281 -12.24 -0.74 -18.31
N ALA A 282 -12.94 0.29 -18.79
CA ALA A 282 -14.32 0.19 -19.28
C ALA A 282 -14.35 0.30 -20.82
N SER A 283 -14.97 -0.67 -21.51
CA SER A 283 -15.25 -0.56 -22.94
C SER A 283 -16.59 0.13 -23.14
N LEU A 284 -16.58 1.25 -23.87
CA LEU A 284 -17.75 2.06 -24.20
C LEU A 284 -18.01 1.99 -25.70
N THR A 285 -19.18 1.50 -26.12
CA THR A 285 -19.49 1.31 -27.54
C THR A 285 -20.90 1.80 -27.86
N SER A 286 -21.05 2.61 -28.89
CA SER A 286 -22.36 3.06 -29.38
C SER A 286 -23.20 1.86 -29.82
N ILE A 287 -24.45 1.79 -29.38
CA ILE A 287 -25.39 0.76 -29.78
C ILE A 287 -26.72 1.37 -30.23
N THR A 288 -27.41 0.64 -31.10
CA THR A 288 -28.83 0.87 -31.37
C THR A 288 -29.64 0.12 -30.31
N PRO A 289 -30.55 0.77 -29.57
CA PRO A 289 -31.43 0.10 -28.63
C PRO A 289 -32.22 -1.01 -29.31
N THR A 290 -32.39 -2.13 -28.61
CA THR A 290 -33.15 -3.27 -29.12
C THR A 290 -34.35 -3.50 -28.21
N THR A 291 -35.52 -3.72 -28.80
CA THR A 291 -36.76 -4.07 -28.09
C THR A 291 -36.84 -5.56 -27.74
N SER A 292 -35.76 -6.32 -28.00
CA SER A 292 -35.67 -7.76 -27.73
C SER A 292 -34.23 -8.18 -27.46
N ILE A 293 -34.07 -9.13 -26.54
CA ILE A 293 -32.79 -9.68 -26.08
C ILE A 293 -31.99 -10.21 -27.28
N PRO A 294 -30.76 -9.76 -27.53
CA PRO A 294 -29.83 -10.52 -28.35
C PRO A 294 -29.50 -11.80 -27.57
N ILE A 295 -29.94 -12.95 -28.08
CA ILE A 295 -29.66 -14.27 -27.49
C ILE A 295 -28.15 -14.51 -27.60
N ILE A 296 -27.40 -14.05 -26.61
CA ILE A 296 -26.10 -14.59 -26.25
C ILE A 296 -26.37 -15.49 -25.05
N THR A 297 -26.28 -16.80 -25.27
CA THR A 297 -26.39 -17.80 -24.20
C THR A 297 -25.18 -17.70 -23.27
N LEU A 298 -25.20 -16.72 -22.38
CA LEU A 298 -24.49 -16.73 -21.11
C LEU A 298 -25.58 -16.78 -20.04
N SER A 299 -25.66 -17.93 -19.38
CA SER A 299 -26.57 -18.17 -18.25
C SER A 299 -26.14 -17.31 -17.06
N THR A 300 -26.51 -16.04 -17.07
CA THR A 300 -26.54 -15.20 -15.86
C THR A 300 -27.99 -15.04 -15.46
N ALA A 301 -28.35 -15.67 -14.33
CA ALA A 301 -29.66 -15.49 -13.72
C ALA A 301 -29.91 -13.99 -13.45
N PRO A 302 -31.15 -13.50 -13.59
CA PRO A 302 -31.50 -12.11 -13.25
C PRO A 302 -31.10 -11.81 -11.79
N PRO A 303 -30.75 -10.54 -11.45
CA PRO A 303 -30.53 -10.16 -10.07
C PRO A 303 -31.77 -10.54 -9.26
N MET A 304 -31.55 -11.29 -8.19
CA MET A 304 -32.63 -11.79 -7.33
C MET A 304 -33.30 -10.58 -6.67
N SER A 305 -34.61 -10.42 -6.87
CA SER A 305 -35.38 -9.33 -6.28
C SER A 305 -36.23 -9.83 -5.10
N SER A 306 -36.49 -8.95 -4.16
CA SER A 306 -37.40 -9.19 -3.03
C SER A 306 -38.25 -7.94 -2.85
N SER A 307 -39.52 -8.11 -2.49
CA SER A 307 -40.43 -6.99 -2.31
C SER A 307 -41.19 -7.07 -1.00
N TYR A 308 -41.57 -5.91 -0.48
CA TYR A 308 -42.39 -5.75 0.70
C TYR A 308 -43.44 -4.67 0.45
N SER A 309 -44.71 -4.96 0.68
CA SER A 309 -45.80 -3.96 0.59
C SER A 309 -46.22 -3.54 1.99
N GLY A 310 -46.33 -2.24 2.20
CA GLY A 310 -46.68 -1.60 3.47
C GLY A 310 -47.70 -0.48 3.31
N ALA A 311 -48.12 0.09 4.43
CA ALA A 311 -48.96 1.29 4.44
C ALA A 311 -48.69 2.13 5.70
N LEU A 312 -48.68 3.45 5.50
CA LEU A 312 -48.62 4.45 6.56
C LEU A 312 -50.04 4.96 6.80
N SER A 313 -50.48 4.91 8.05
CA SER A 313 -51.83 5.32 8.47
C SER A 313 -51.77 6.01 9.83
N SER A 314 -52.88 6.57 10.29
CA SER A 314 -52.98 7.12 11.65
C SER A 314 -52.75 6.10 12.77
N ALA A 315 -52.71 4.80 12.46
CA ALA A 315 -52.33 3.74 13.40
C ALA A 315 -50.82 3.41 13.36
N SER A 316 -50.06 3.95 12.40
CA SER A 316 -48.62 3.76 12.32
C SER A 316 -47.91 4.52 13.44
N PRO A 317 -46.80 3.99 13.97
CA PRO A 317 -46.00 4.71 14.96
C PRO A 317 -45.40 5.98 14.33
N VAL A 318 -45.16 6.99 15.17
CA VAL A 318 -44.54 8.25 14.75
C VAL A 318 -43.14 8.41 15.33
N PHE A 319 -42.30 9.16 14.63
CA PHE A 319 -40.97 9.55 15.09
C PHE A 319 -40.61 10.94 14.57
N VAL A 320 -39.65 11.59 15.22
CA VAL A 320 -38.97 12.78 14.69
C VAL A 320 -37.88 12.30 13.74
N ARG A 321 -37.67 12.94 12.58
CA ARG A 321 -36.61 12.54 11.64
C ARG A 321 -35.22 12.94 12.19
N PRO A 322 -34.13 12.23 11.82
CA PRO A 322 -32.76 12.55 12.26
C PRO A 322 -32.33 14.01 12.03
N GLU A 323 -32.82 14.64 10.95
CA GLU A 323 -32.58 16.04 10.61
C GLU A 323 -33.86 16.91 10.65
N GLY A 324 -34.97 16.37 11.18
CA GLY A 324 -36.25 17.07 11.25
C GLY A 324 -36.35 18.04 12.44
N ASP A 325 -37.30 18.96 12.38
CA ASP A 325 -37.64 19.81 13.52
C ASP A 325 -38.17 18.93 14.69
N PRO A 326 -37.71 19.13 15.93
CA PRO A 326 -38.17 18.35 17.09
C PRO A 326 -39.68 18.38 17.35
N ASP A 327 -40.41 19.32 16.76
CA ASP A 327 -41.87 19.43 16.87
C ASP A 327 -42.64 18.71 15.76
N GLU A 328 -41.97 18.14 14.74
CA GLU A 328 -42.59 17.49 13.58
C GLU A 328 -42.57 15.94 13.69
N PHE A 329 -43.74 15.30 13.60
CA PHE A 329 -43.89 13.85 13.79
C PHE A 329 -44.39 13.14 12.52
N TYR A 330 -43.65 12.14 12.07
CA TYR A 330 -43.93 11.42 10.83
C TYR A 330 -44.31 9.97 11.09
N TYR A 331 -45.31 9.47 10.35
CA TYR A 331 -45.66 8.05 10.40
C TYR A 331 -44.55 7.22 9.76
N PHE A 332 -44.12 6.16 10.42
CA PHE A 332 -43.10 5.27 9.89
C PHE A 332 -43.48 3.80 9.94
N GLN A 333 -42.79 3.01 9.13
CA GLN A 333 -42.80 1.55 9.20
C GLN A 333 -41.35 1.02 9.17
N ALA A 334 -40.97 0.27 10.20
CA ALA A 334 -39.66 -0.37 10.29
C ALA A 334 -39.69 -1.79 9.70
N ILE A 335 -38.71 -2.10 8.86
CA ILE A 335 -38.56 -3.35 8.12
C ILE A 335 -37.18 -3.93 8.43
N GLN A 336 -37.15 -5.07 9.08
CA GLN A 336 -35.93 -5.83 9.28
C GLN A 336 -35.47 -6.45 7.95
N VAL A 337 -34.21 -6.23 7.62
CA VAL A 337 -33.55 -6.73 6.41
C VAL A 337 -32.52 -7.78 6.80
N THR A 338 -32.67 -9.00 6.28
CA THR A 338 -31.67 -10.09 6.44
C THR A 338 -31.08 -10.47 5.10
N VAL A 339 -29.75 -10.41 4.99
CA VAL A 339 -29.02 -10.72 3.76
C VAL A 339 -28.33 -12.08 3.85
N PRO A 340 -28.58 -13.00 2.89
CA PRO A 340 -27.92 -14.30 2.88
C PRO A 340 -26.50 -14.25 2.28
N MET A 341 -26.21 -13.23 1.45
CA MET A 341 -24.93 -13.06 0.76
C MET A 341 -24.44 -11.63 0.96
N ALA A 342 -23.14 -11.46 1.18
CA ALA A 342 -22.54 -10.12 1.26
C ALA A 342 -22.47 -9.47 -0.13
N GLY A 343 -22.74 -8.17 -0.22
CA GLY A 343 -22.63 -7.42 -1.46
C GLY A 343 -23.41 -6.11 -1.47
N SER A 344 -23.44 -5.44 -2.62
CA SER A 344 -24.21 -4.19 -2.81
C SER A 344 -25.67 -4.51 -3.08
N TYR A 345 -26.57 -3.89 -2.32
CA TYR A 345 -28.01 -3.98 -2.46
C TYR A 345 -28.61 -2.60 -2.74
N VAL A 346 -29.70 -2.55 -3.50
CA VAL A 346 -30.48 -1.34 -3.78
C VAL A 346 -31.90 -1.55 -3.27
N PHE A 347 -32.39 -0.67 -2.41
CA PHE A 347 -33.76 -0.63 -1.90
C PHE A 347 -34.45 0.61 -2.48
N ARG A 348 -35.59 0.44 -3.13
CA ARG A 348 -36.38 1.56 -3.67
C ARG A 348 -37.83 1.46 -3.21
N SER A 349 -38.49 2.58 -3.01
CA SER A 349 -39.94 2.64 -2.85
C SER A 349 -40.67 2.92 -4.16
N GLU A 350 -41.93 2.48 -4.21
CA GLU A 350 -42.93 2.85 -5.21
C GLU A 350 -44.22 3.16 -4.42
N SER A 351 -44.69 4.40 -4.46
CA SER A 351 -45.87 4.91 -3.73
C SER A 351 -46.46 6.14 -4.43
N ASP A 352 -47.72 6.45 -4.14
CA ASP A 352 -48.33 7.75 -4.47
C ASP A 352 -47.96 8.83 -3.41
N LEU A 353 -47.39 8.43 -2.27
CA LEU A 353 -46.88 9.34 -1.22
C LEU A 353 -45.45 9.76 -1.54
N ASP A 354 -45.02 10.94 -1.13
CA ASP A 354 -43.59 11.29 -1.12
C ASP A 354 -42.88 10.52 0.01
N THR A 355 -42.09 9.48 -0.33
CA THR A 355 -41.55 8.54 0.67
C THR A 355 -40.06 8.74 0.91
N MET A 356 -39.67 8.82 2.18
CA MET A 356 -38.28 8.78 2.61
C MET A 356 -37.92 7.42 3.20
N GLY A 357 -36.67 7.01 2.99
CA GLY A 357 -36.08 5.80 3.56
C GLY A 357 -34.91 6.14 4.46
N TYR A 358 -34.83 5.50 5.63
CA TYR A 358 -33.69 5.57 6.53
C TYR A 358 -33.18 4.15 6.79
N PHE A 359 -31.88 3.92 6.60
CA PHE A 359 -31.27 2.60 6.71
C PHE A 359 -30.32 2.54 7.90
N TYR A 360 -30.55 1.59 8.81
CA TYR A 360 -29.86 1.48 10.10
C TYR A 360 -29.04 0.20 10.22
N ASP A 361 -27.90 0.28 10.93
CA ASP A 361 -27.15 -0.89 11.38
C ASP A 361 -27.78 -1.45 12.66
N PHE A 362 -28.07 -2.75 12.69
CA PHE A 362 -28.53 -3.50 13.86
C PHE A 362 -29.88 -3.11 14.51
N SER A 363 -30.10 -1.84 14.89
CA SER A 363 -31.27 -1.39 15.66
C SER A 363 -31.71 0.05 15.29
N PHE A 364 -33.03 0.29 15.30
CA PHE A 364 -33.66 1.60 15.13
C PHE A 364 -34.46 1.94 16.40
N ASP A 365 -34.21 3.12 16.97
CA ASP A 365 -34.95 3.68 18.11
C ASP A 365 -35.67 4.96 17.67
N PRO A 366 -37.01 4.99 17.58
CA PRO A 366 -37.75 6.18 17.15
C PRO A 366 -37.65 7.35 18.13
N SER A 367 -37.18 7.14 19.36
CA SER A 367 -36.89 8.23 20.31
C SER A 367 -35.48 8.81 20.16
N ASN A 368 -34.59 8.11 19.45
CA ASN A 368 -33.25 8.56 19.10
C ASN A 368 -32.91 8.12 17.65
N PRO A 369 -33.56 8.75 16.67
CA PRO A 369 -33.58 8.29 15.28
C PRO A 369 -32.23 8.46 14.56
N SER A 370 -31.28 9.21 15.11
CA SER A 370 -29.94 9.38 14.52
C SER A 370 -28.98 8.25 14.93
N THR A 371 -29.34 7.44 15.93
CA THR A 371 -28.48 6.36 16.42
C THR A 371 -28.48 5.17 15.44
N ASN A 372 -27.28 4.71 15.06
CA ASN A 372 -27.03 3.64 14.08
C ASN A 372 -27.50 3.91 12.64
N LEU A 373 -27.85 5.15 12.28
CA LEU A 373 -28.17 5.49 10.90
C LEU A 373 -26.93 5.26 10.01
N ILE A 374 -27.08 4.48 8.95
CA ILE A 374 -26.03 4.23 7.94
C ILE A 374 -26.14 5.28 6.83
N THR A 375 -27.34 5.44 6.30
CA THR A 375 -27.66 6.32 5.18
C THR A 375 -29.17 6.46 5.10
N ASP A 376 -29.62 7.53 4.48
CA ASP A 376 -31.01 7.81 4.18
C ASP A 376 -31.12 8.41 2.79
N ASP A 377 -32.35 8.51 2.29
CA ASP A 377 -32.67 9.07 0.98
C ASP A 377 -34.16 9.39 0.90
N ASP A 378 -34.55 10.42 0.14
CA ASP A 378 -35.94 10.83 -0.06
C ASP A 378 -36.38 11.00 -1.51
N ASP A 379 -35.49 11.42 -2.40
CA ASP A 379 -35.89 11.81 -3.77
C ASP A 379 -35.07 11.16 -4.89
N ASN A 380 -34.05 10.35 -4.60
CA ASN A 380 -33.24 9.70 -5.65
C ASN A 380 -33.93 8.51 -6.36
N GLY A 381 -35.21 8.28 -6.10
CA GLY A 381 -36.12 7.38 -6.82
C GLY A 381 -37.21 8.13 -7.60
N HIS A 382 -37.84 7.48 -8.58
CA HIS A 382 -38.85 8.13 -9.44
C HIS A 382 -40.08 8.58 -8.65
N SER A 383 -40.61 9.78 -8.92
CA SER A 383 -41.79 10.36 -8.25
C SER A 383 -41.61 10.66 -6.75
N LEU A 384 -40.49 11.28 -6.35
CA LEU A 384 -40.21 11.68 -4.96
C LEU A 384 -40.21 10.45 -4.02
N GLN A 385 -39.52 9.39 -4.45
CA GLN A 385 -39.41 8.14 -3.71
C GLN A 385 -37.95 7.93 -3.31
N PHE A 386 -37.70 7.27 -2.18
CA PHE A 386 -36.34 6.89 -1.83
C PHE A 386 -35.79 5.75 -2.71
N ARG A 387 -34.47 5.77 -2.93
CA ARG A 387 -33.62 4.77 -3.58
C ARG A 387 -32.25 4.66 -2.86
N ILE A 388 -32.20 3.82 -1.83
CA ILE A 388 -31.00 3.59 -1.02
C ILE A 388 -30.11 2.48 -1.61
N GLN A 389 -28.84 2.79 -1.89
CA GLN A 389 -27.82 1.80 -2.23
C GLN A 389 -26.84 1.58 -1.07
N VAL A 390 -26.72 0.34 -0.58
CA VAL A 390 -25.89 0.02 0.60
C VAL A 390 -25.15 -1.31 0.43
N TYR A 391 -23.94 -1.41 0.98
CA TYR A 391 -23.18 -2.67 1.03
C TYR A 391 -23.49 -3.43 2.32
N LEU A 392 -24.03 -4.64 2.21
CA LEU A 392 -24.51 -5.45 3.33
C LEU A 392 -23.66 -6.70 3.53
N GLN A 393 -23.46 -7.11 4.78
CA GLN A 393 -22.70 -8.31 5.16
C GLN A 393 -23.63 -9.45 5.61
N THR A 394 -23.30 -10.69 5.23
CA THR A 394 -24.02 -11.87 5.72
C THR A 394 -23.87 -12.03 7.24
N GLY A 395 -24.92 -12.53 7.90
CA GLY A 395 -24.94 -12.72 9.36
C GLY A 395 -25.13 -11.45 10.19
N ARG A 396 -25.40 -10.30 9.55
CA ARG A 396 -25.81 -9.05 10.21
C ARG A 396 -27.29 -8.75 9.97
N THR A 397 -27.91 -8.10 10.95
CA THR A 397 -29.29 -7.60 10.86
C THR A 397 -29.26 -6.11 10.57
N TYR A 398 -30.08 -5.66 9.61
CA TYR A 398 -30.25 -4.26 9.26
C TYR A 398 -31.72 -3.85 9.36
N ILE A 399 -32.00 -2.56 9.45
CA ILE A 399 -33.38 -2.04 9.48
C ILE A 399 -33.55 -0.95 8.45
N LEU A 400 -34.55 -1.08 7.59
CA LEU A 400 -35.04 -0.02 6.71
C LEU A 400 -36.30 0.57 7.34
N VAL A 401 -36.29 1.87 7.59
CA VAL A 401 -37.45 2.65 8.03
C VAL A 401 -37.99 3.41 6.84
N VAL A 402 -39.27 3.21 6.54
CA VAL A 402 -40.00 3.96 5.51
C VAL A 402 -40.92 4.96 6.17
N THR A 403 -40.87 6.22 5.75
CA THR A 403 -41.69 7.33 6.23
C THR A 403 -42.13 8.23 5.08
N THR A 404 -42.92 9.26 5.35
CA THR A 404 -43.28 10.31 4.38
C THR A 404 -42.41 11.56 4.52
N HIS A 405 -42.30 12.33 3.44
CA HIS A 405 -41.66 13.66 3.46
C HIS A 405 -42.50 14.69 4.20
N SER A 406 -43.83 14.65 4.02
CA SER A 406 -44.78 15.54 4.70
C SER A 406 -45.38 14.88 5.95
N GLU A 407 -45.64 15.69 6.98
CA GLU A 407 -46.29 15.22 8.20
C GLU A 407 -47.71 14.71 7.94
N SER A 408 -48.13 13.71 8.72
CA SER A 408 -49.49 13.17 8.72
C SER A 408 -50.00 12.57 7.40
N GLU A 409 -49.15 12.43 6.39
CA GLU A 409 -49.48 11.85 5.09
C GLU A 409 -49.68 10.31 5.21
N GLN A 410 -50.71 9.77 4.55
CA GLN A 410 -51.13 8.37 4.70
C GLN A 410 -51.36 7.74 3.34
N GLY A 411 -50.96 6.48 3.19
CA GLY A 411 -51.07 5.74 1.94
C GLY A 411 -50.24 4.45 1.94
N SER A 412 -50.34 3.69 0.86
CA SER A 412 -49.60 2.44 0.67
C SER A 412 -48.27 2.67 -0.06
N PHE A 413 -47.26 1.87 0.26
CA PHE A 413 -45.98 1.87 -0.42
C PHE A 413 -45.50 0.44 -0.72
N LEU A 414 -44.67 0.29 -1.73
CA LEU A 414 -43.99 -0.94 -2.09
C LEU A 414 -42.48 -0.71 -2.01
N VAL A 415 -41.76 -1.51 -1.24
CA VAL A 415 -40.29 -1.55 -1.26
C VAL A 415 -39.83 -2.71 -2.14
N SER A 416 -38.93 -2.43 -3.07
CA SER A 416 -38.23 -3.43 -3.88
C SER A 416 -36.73 -3.42 -3.56
N ALA A 417 -36.18 -4.59 -3.26
CA ALA A 417 -34.77 -4.81 -2.98
C ALA A 417 -34.11 -5.64 -4.09
N PHE A 418 -32.97 -5.17 -4.61
CA PHE A 418 -32.20 -5.81 -5.67
C PHE A 418 -30.76 -6.04 -5.22
N GLY A 419 -30.19 -7.21 -5.50
CA GLY A 419 -28.79 -7.47 -5.17
C GLY A 419 -28.31 -8.87 -5.57
N PRO A 420 -27.16 -9.31 -5.04
CA PRO A 420 -26.56 -10.60 -5.40
C PRO A 420 -27.37 -11.83 -4.92
N ALA A 421 -28.34 -11.65 -4.01
CA ALA A 421 -29.27 -12.69 -3.56
C ALA A 421 -30.59 -12.07 -3.07
N THR A 422 -31.68 -12.84 -2.95
CA THR A 422 -32.93 -12.35 -2.34
C THR A 422 -32.70 -12.01 -0.87
N VAL A 423 -33.30 -10.92 -0.39
CA VAL A 423 -33.26 -10.51 1.02
C VAL A 423 -34.58 -10.81 1.71
N SER A 424 -34.54 -11.11 3.01
CA SER A 424 -35.76 -11.22 3.81
C SER A 424 -36.17 -9.84 4.32
N LEU A 425 -37.40 -9.42 4.05
CA LEU A 425 -37.99 -8.16 4.51
C LEU A 425 -39.14 -8.48 5.46
N ILE A 426 -39.00 -8.14 6.74
CA ILE A 426 -40.00 -8.44 7.78
C ILE A 426 -40.29 -7.16 8.55
N SER A 427 -41.53 -6.67 8.51
CA SER A 427 -41.91 -5.51 9.31
C SER A 427 -42.06 -5.84 10.79
N PHE A 428 -41.76 -4.84 11.61
CA PHE A 428 -41.95 -4.90 13.06
C PHE A 428 -42.24 -3.51 13.61
N THR A 429 -42.81 -3.42 14.80
CA THR A 429 -43.04 -2.16 15.51
C THR A 429 -41.94 -1.96 16.55
N PRO A 430 -41.09 -0.93 16.44
CA PRO A 430 -40.13 -0.59 17.49
C PRO A 430 -40.87 -0.14 18.75
N SER A 431 -40.55 -0.72 19.91
CA SER A 431 -41.27 -0.40 21.15
C SER A 431 -40.82 0.94 21.75
N THR A 432 -41.73 1.90 21.90
CA THR A 432 -41.51 3.23 22.50
C THR A 432 -41.81 3.32 24.00
N SER A 433 -42.14 2.23 24.69
CA SER A 433 -42.52 2.28 26.11
C SER A 433 -41.70 1.35 27.00
N ARG A 434 -41.18 1.90 28.09
CA ARG A 434 -40.64 1.17 29.23
C ARG A 434 -41.71 1.08 30.31
N PRO A 435 -42.36 -0.08 30.48
CA PRO A 435 -42.46 -0.67 31.81
C PRO A 435 -42.17 -2.19 31.82
N ILE A 436 -41.63 -2.63 32.96
CA ILE A 436 -41.16 -3.98 33.27
C ILE A 436 -42.35 -4.95 33.40
N THR A 437 -42.43 -6.00 32.56
CA THR A 437 -42.78 -7.39 32.97
C THR A 437 -42.54 -8.41 31.84
N THR A 438 -41.48 -9.21 32.03
CA THR A 438 -41.16 -10.56 31.52
C THR A 438 -41.56 -11.02 30.10
N GLN A 439 -40.49 -11.13 29.27
CA GLN A 439 -40.21 -12.04 28.13
C GLN A 439 -40.78 -11.63 26.75
N SER A 440 -40.03 -11.45 25.65
CA SER A 440 -38.59 -11.48 25.34
C SER A 440 -38.36 -10.99 23.88
N THR A 441 -37.87 -9.77 23.66
CA THR A 441 -37.12 -9.32 22.45
C THR A 441 -36.14 -8.20 22.87
N VAL A 442 -34.90 -8.26 22.38
CA VAL A 442 -33.68 -7.75 23.05
C VAL A 442 -33.42 -6.25 22.76
N PRO A 443 -33.27 -5.37 23.79
CA PRO A 443 -32.92 -3.95 23.63
C PRO A 443 -31.47 -3.77 23.14
N PRO A 444 -31.06 -2.56 22.65
CA PRO A 444 -29.64 -2.25 22.50
C PRO A 444 -28.97 -2.55 23.83
N ILE A 445 -27.99 -3.44 23.77
CA ILE A 445 -27.58 -4.16 24.94
C ILE A 445 -26.72 -3.22 25.79
N SER A 446 -27.37 -2.54 26.74
CA SER A 446 -26.77 -1.56 27.62
C SER A 446 -26.77 -2.07 29.06
N SER A 447 -25.60 -2.00 29.69
CA SER A 447 -25.43 -2.33 31.10
C SER A 447 -25.29 -1.02 31.86
N THR A 448 -25.92 -0.94 33.03
CA THR A 448 -25.76 0.20 33.92
C THR A 448 -25.15 -0.28 35.22
N TYR A 449 -24.12 0.42 35.66
CA TYR A 449 -23.50 0.22 36.97
C TYR A 449 -23.69 1.49 37.79
N SER A 450 -23.96 1.35 39.09
CA SER A 450 -24.01 2.47 40.02
C SER A 450 -22.99 2.23 41.13
N GLY A 451 -22.22 3.27 41.44
CA GLY A 451 -21.16 3.26 42.44
C GLY A 451 -21.13 4.56 43.23
N SER A 452 -20.26 4.62 44.25
CA SER A 452 -20.03 5.84 45.01
C SER A 452 -18.59 5.94 45.48
N LEU A 453 -18.05 7.16 45.43
CA LEU A 453 -16.76 7.49 46.01
C LEU A 453 -16.99 8.07 47.41
N SER A 454 -16.38 7.45 48.42
CA SER A 454 -16.53 7.81 49.83
C SER A 454 -15.17 7.85 50.54
N THR A 455 -15.14 8.28 51.80
CA THR A 455 -13.92 8.23 52.64
C THR A 455 -13.39 6.82 52.89
N THR A 456 -14.17 5.79 52.54
CA THR A 456 -13.76 4.39 52.66
C THR A 456 -13.34 3.79 51.31
N SER A 457 -13.48 4.54 50.22
CA SER A 457 -12.98 4.12 48.91
C SER A 457 -11.44 4.11 48.93
N PRO A 458 -10.81 3.16 48.23
CA PRO A 458 -9.36 3.14 48.10
C PRO A 458 -8.86 4.39 47.36
N MET A 459 -7.60 4.77 47.60
CA MET A 459 -6.97 5.90 46.94
C MET A 459 -5.79 5.45 46.09
N PHE A 460 -5.54 6.13 44.97
CA PHE A 460 -4.38 5.91 44.12
C PHE A 460 -3.86 7.25 43.57
N SER A 461 -2.60 7.25 43.14
CA SER A 461 -2.04 8.38 42.37
C SER A 461 -2.36 8.16 40.90
N ARG A 462 -2.83 9.20 40.21
CA ARG A 462 -3.29 9.09 38.83
C ARG A 462 -2.09 8.96 37.86
N PRO A 463 -2.28 8.31 36.69
CA PRO A 463 -1.26 8.20 35.65
C PRO A 463 -0.76 9.52 35.04
N ASP A 464 -1.53 10.60 35.20
CA ASP A 464 -1.30 11.94 34.62
C ASP A 464 -0.20 12.77 35.30
N GLY A 465 0.41 12.25 36.37
CA GLY A 465 1.68 12.76 36.90
C GLY A 465 1.57 13.66 38.15
N ASP A 466 0.37 13.84 38.69
CA ASP A 466 0.19 14.51 39.97
C ASP A 466 0.45 13.51 41.11
N ASN A 467 1.42 13.80 41.98
CA ASN A 467 1.73 13.02 43.20
C ASN A 467 0.60 13.08 44.27
N GLU A 468 -0.62 13.35 43.82
CA GLU A 468 -1.84 13.55 44.58
C GLU A 468 -2.63 12.24 44.64
N PHE A 469 -3.45 12.05 45.68
CA PHE A 469 -4.20 10.81 45.90
C PHE A 469 -5.71 11.03 45.72
N PHE A 470 -6.33 10.19 44.89
CA PHE A 470 -7.74 10.31 44.51
C PHE A 470 -8.53 9.07 44.93
N TYR A 471 -9.74 9.27 45.43
CA TYR A 471 -10.66 8.16 45.70
C TYR A 471 -11.07 7.52 44.38
N PHE A 472 -11.00 6.20 44.31
CA PHE A 472 -11.39 5.48 43.10
C PHE A 472 -12.25 4.26 43.39
N GLN A 473 -12.93 3.78 42.35
CA GLN A 473 -13.59 2.49 42.34
C GLN A 473 -13.19 1.72 41.09
N ALA A 474 -12.67 0.51 41.28
CA ALA A 474 -12.37 -0.41 40.19
C ALA A 474 -13.57 -1.30 39.88
N ILE A 475 -13.87 -1.45 38.60
CA ILE A 475 -15.02 -2.17 38.05
C ILE A 475 -14.48 -3.17 37.03
N GLN A 476 -14.64 -4.46 37.30
CA GLN A 476 -14.35 -5.49 36.30
C GLN A 476 -15.43 -5.47 35.22
N VAL A 477 -15.00 -5.46 33.96
CA VAL A 477 -15.82 -5.45 32.75
C VAL A 477 -15.65 -6.80 32.04
N SER A 478 -16.71 -7.60 31.98
CA SER A 478 -16.71 -8.92 31.33
C SER A 478 -17.42 -8.85 29.98
N VAL A 479 -16.76 -9.25 28.89
CA VAL A 479 -17.25 -9.03 27.52
C VAL A 479 -17.65 -10.34 26.86
N SER A 480 -18.89 -10.44 26.38
CA SER A 480 -19.41 -11.67 25.75
C SER A 480 -19.36 -11.67 24.21
N VAL A 481 -19.35 -10.49 23.58
CA VAL A 481 -19.26 -10.31 22.12
C VAL A 481 -18.17 -9.29 21.79
N SER A 482 -17.33 -9.58 20.79
CA SER A 482 -16.28 -8.64 20.36
C SER A 482 -16.89 -7.44 19.63
N GLY A 483 -16.34 -6.25 19.87
CA GLY A 483 -16.66 -5.05 19.10
C GLY A 483 -16.44 -3.76 19.89
N SER A 484 -16.96 -2.65 19.38
CA SER A 484 -16.78 -1.32 19.99
C SER A 484 -17.78 -1.09 21.11
N TYR A 485 -17.29 -0.75 22.30
CA TYR A 485 -18.10 -0.42 23.47
C TYR A 485 -17.85 1.03 23.88
N ILE A 486 -18.90 1.70 24.36
CA ILE A 486 -18.85 3.04 24.95
C ILE A 486 -19.18 2.91 26.43
N PHE A 487 -18.37 3.52 27.30
CA PHE A 487 -18.59 3.64 28.75
C PHE A 487 -18.69 5.11 29.09
N GLN A 488 -19.84 5.54 29.58
CA GLN A 488 -20.10 6.93 29.90
C GLN A 488 -20.46 7.07 31.38
N SER A 489 -19.80 7.97 32.09
CA SER A 489 -20.18 8.31 33.46
C SER A 489 -21.32 9.31 33.50
N ASN A 490 -22.05 9.27 34.61
CA ASN A 490 -23.02 10.27 35.01
C ASN A 490 -23.00 10.40 36.53
N SER A 491 -22.63 11.57 37.02
CA SER A 491 -22.45 11.90 38.42
C SER A 491 -22.68 13.41 38.64
N THR A 492 -22.72 13.83 39.90
CA THR A 492 -22.85 15.25 40.27
C THR A 492 -21.52 15.97 40.43
N PHE A 493 -20.42 15.29 40.16
CA PHE A 493 -19.05 15.78 40.31
C PHE A 493 -18.23 15.42 39.08
N ASP A 494 -17.03 15.97 38.99
CA ASP A 494 -16.18 15.76 37.82
C ASP A 494 -15.52 14.37 37.87
N THR A 495 -15.74 13.55 36.84
CA THR A 495 -15.31 12.14 36.84
C THR A 495 -14.33 11.83 35.72
N MET A 496 -13.24 11.16 36.07
CA MET A 496 -12.30 10.58 35.12
C MET A 496 -12.44 9.06 35.08
N GLY A 497 -12.27 8.51 33.89
CA GLY A 497 -12.27 7.08 33.63
C GLY A 497 -10.90 6.63 33.13
N PHE A 498 -10.40 5.52 33.68
CA PHE A 498 -9.20 4.85 33.20
C PHE A 498 -9.55 3.40 32.87
N PHE A 499 -9.34 2.97 31.63
CA PHE A 499 -9.67 1.64 31.15
C PHE A 499 -8.40 0.81 30.97
N TYR A 500 -8.33 -0.31 31.69
CA TYR A 500 -7.19 -1.20 31.72
C TYR A 500 -7.50 -2.52 31.01
N GLY A 501 -6.44 -3.22 30.62
CA GLY A 501 -6.48 -4.60 30.17
C GLY A 501 -6.84 -5.55 31.30
N VAL A 502 -6.05 -6.62 31.46
CA VAL A 502 -6.41 -7.76 32.32
C VAL A 502 -6.40 -7.47 33.82
N SER A 503 -5.73 -6.41 34.28
CA SER A 503 -5.57 -6.08 35.69
C SER A 503 -5.26 -4.60 35.92
N PHE A 504 -5.63 -4.10 37.09
CA PHE A 504 -5.27 -2.77 37.60
C PHE A 504 -4.58 -2.93 38.96
N ASP A 505 -3.42 -2.30 39.13
CA ASP A 505 -2.69 -2.20 40.39
C ASP A 505 -2.50 -0.71 40.75
N PRO A 506 -3.10 -0.23 41.86
CA PRO A 506 -3.03 1.18 42.24
C PRO A 506 -1.61 1.66 42.64
N SER A 507 -0.66 0.75 42.86
CA SER A 507 0.74 1.09 43.14
C SER A 507 1.57 1.33 41.87
N VAL A 508 1.10 0.84 40.71
CA VAL A 508 1.74 1.01 39.39
C VAL A 508 0.67 1.31 38.32
N PRO A 509 -0.05 2.43 38.44
CA PRO A 509 -1.28 2.73 37.69
C PRO A 509 -1.09 2.96 36.18
N LEU A 510 0.13 3.01 35.67
CA LEU A 510 0.40 3.02 34.22
C LEU A 510 0.39 1.61 33.60
N THR A 511 0.52 0.56 34.42
CA THR A 511 0.63 -0.83 33.93
C THR A 511 -0.74 -1.32 33.43
N ASN A 512 -0.79 -1.82 32.20
CA ASN A 512 -2.00 -2.29 31.50
C ASN A 512 -3.04 -1.21 31.16
N LEU A 513 -2.75 0.09 31.30
CA LEU A 513 -3.67 1.14 30.86
C LEU A 513 -3.85 1.07 29.34
N LEU A 514 -5.09 1.08 28.86
CA LEU A 514 -5.44 1.03 27.45
C LEU A 514 -5.86 2.40 26.91
N ILE A 515 -6.71 3.09 27.67
CA ILE A 515 -7.27 4.39 27.32
C ILE A 515 -7.84 5.03 28.58
N ASP A 516 -7.83 6.35 28.65
CA ASP A 516 -8.42 7.17 29.69
C ASP A 516 -9.13 8.37 29.07
N ASP A 517 -10.03 8.97 29.84
CA ASP A 517 -10.79 10.16 29.45
C ASP A 517 -11.32 10.88 30.69
N ASP A 518 -11.42 12.21 30.60
CA ASP A 518 -11.88 13.10 31.67
C ASP A 518 -13.11 13.94 31.32
N ASP A 519 -13.33 14.32 30.06
CA ASP A 519 -14.34 15.34 29.72
C ASP A 519 -15.05 15.18 28.36
N ASP A 520 -14.89 14.07 27.62
CA ASP A 520 -15.51 13.89 26.28
C ASP A 520 -17.02 13.47 26.30
N GLY A 521 -17.71 13.60 27.43
CA GLY A 521 -19.15 13.32 27.56
C GLY A 521 -20.09 14.44 27.09
N ASP A 522 -21.29 14.08 26.60
CA ASP A 522 -22.36 15.04 26.20
C ASP A 522 -22.91 15.90 27.38
N ILE A 523 -22.35 15.72 28.58
CA ILE A 523 -22.64 16.44 29.82
C ILE A 523 -21.28 16.88 30.40
N ILE A 524 -21.09 18.20 30.51
CA ILE A 524 -19.91 18.85 31.13
C ILE A 524 -19.45 18.12 32.40
N PHE A 525 -18.17 17.73 32.47
CA PHE A 525 -17.51 17.06 33.61
C PHE A 525 -17.70 15.54 33.76
N GLN A 526 -17.99 14.81 32.66
CA GLN A 526 -18.14 13.35 32.68
C GLN A 526 -17.34 12.68 31.57
N PHE A 527 -16.60 11.62 31.89
CA PHE A 527 -15.89 10.82 30.89
C PHE A 527 -16.83 9.99 29.99
N ARG A 528 -16.40 9.79 28.75
CA ARG A 528 -16.97 8.91 27.72
C ARG A 528 -15.86 8.14 26.99
N ILE A 529 -15.56 6.93 27.46
CA ILE A 529 -14.54 6.07 26.86
C ILE A 529 -15.14 5.18 25.78
N GLN A 530 -14.64 5.29 24.54
CA GLN A 530 -14.92 4.33 23.47
C GLN A 530 -13.73 3.38 23.26
N VAL A 531 -13.96 2.07 23.41
CA VAL A 531 -12.90 1.05 23.34
C VAL A 531 -13.37 -0.22 22.61
N SER A 532 -12.51 -0.79 21.78
CA SER A 532 -12.76 -2.08 21.11
C SER A 532 -12.38 -3.26 22.00
N LEU A 533 -13.37 -4.05 22.42
CA LEU A 533 -13.19 -5.17 23.34
C LEU A 533 -13.36 -6.52 22.62
N ARG A 534 -12.65 -7.55 23.09
CA ARG A 534 -12.75 -8.91 22.56
C ARG A 534 -13.62 -9.79 23.45
N ALA A 535 -14.52 -10.56 22.85
CA ALA A 535 -15.33 -11.57 23.53
C ALA A 535 -14.46 -12.55 24.33
N GLY A 536 -14.88 -12.86 25.56
CA GLY A 536 -14.21 -13.79 26.45
C GLY A 536 -13.09 -13.18 27.30
N ASN A 537 -12.74 -11.91 27.07
CA ASN A 537 -11.78 -11.19 27.90
C ASN A 537 -12.47 -10.40 29.02
N THR A 538 -11.74 -10.20 30.12
CA THR A 538 -12.09 -9.28 31.19
C THR A 538 -11.17 -8.07 31.17
N TYR A 539 -11.73 -6.91 31.45
CA TYR A 539 -11.06 -5.62 31.50
C TYR A 539 -11.34 -4.94 32.85
N ILE A 540 -10.60 -3.91 33.22
CA ILE A 540 -10.90 -3.11 34.42
C ILE A 540 -11.16 -1.65 34.04
N LEU A 541 -12.33 -1.13 34.40
CA LEU A 541 -12.63 0.30 34.38
C LEU A 541 -12.41 0.88 35.79
N VAL A 542 -11.54 1.85 35.92
CA VAL A 542 -11.33 2.62 37.15
C VAL A 542 -12.03 3.96 37.00
N VAL A 543 -12.91 4.27 37.95
CA VAL A 543 -13.61 5.56 38.03
C VAL A 543 -13.07 6.34 39.21
N THR A 544 -12.70 7.59 38.99
CA THR A 544 -12.14 8.49 40.01
C THR A 544 -12.70 9.91 39.84
N SER A 545 -12.54 10.75 40.86
CA SER A 545 -12.82 12.18 40.74
C SER A 545 -11.69 12.93 40.06
N HIS A 546 -12.01 14.06 39.42
CA HIS A 546 -11.01 14.97 38.86
C HIS A 546 -10.27 15.78 39.95
N ARG A 547 -10.95 16.09 41.08
CA ARG A 547 -10.36 16.81 42.22
C ARG A 547 -10.04 15.90 43.40
N GLU A 548 -9.01 16.27 44.17
CA GLU A 548 -8.63 15.55 45.39
C GLU A 548 -9.78 15.50 46.40
N TYR A 549 -9.95 14.34 47.03
CA TYR A 549 -10.92 14.08 48.09
C TYR A 549 -12.40 14.31 47.75
N GLU A 550 -12.73 14.57 46.48
CA GLU A 550 -14.10 14.70 46.00
C GLU A 550 -14.83 13.36 46.04
N LYS A 551 -16.12 13.41 46.39
CA LYS A 551 -16.95 12.26 46.76
C LYS A 551 -18.35 12.46 46.21
N GLY A 552 -18.99 11.36 45.86
CA GLY A 552 -20.35 11.38 45.37
C GLY A 552 -20.75 10.06 44.74
N ASP A 553 -22.02 9.95 44.42
CA ASP A 553 -22.56 8.83 43.66
C ASP A 553 -22.30 9.04 42.17
N PHE A 554 -21.99 7.95 41.48
CA PHE A 554 -21.84 7.95 40.02
C PHE A 554 -22.55 6.74 39.42
N SER A 555 -22.85 6.83 38.13
CA SER A 555 -23.34 5.71 37.34
C SER A 555 -22.58 5.61 36.04
N ILE A 556 -22.34 4.39 35.57
CA ILE A 556 -21.73 4.10 34.28
C ILE A 556 -22.79 3.48 33.39
N LYS A 557 -23.05 4.10 32.25
CA LYS A 557 -23.88 3.55 31.18
C LYS A 557 -22.98 3.00 30.10
N THR A 558 -23.22 1.76 29.70
CA THR A 558 -22.47 1.12 28.61
C THR A 558 -23.34 0.92 27.39
N ALA A 559 -22.76 1.08 26.20
CA ALA A 559 -23.41 0.75 24.94
C ALA A 559 -22.44 -0.07 24.08
N GLY A 560 -22.93 -1.11 23.40
CA GLY A 560 -22.10 -1.91 22.50
C GLY A 560 -22.79 -3.19 22.00
N PRO A 561 -22.04 -4.06 21.30
CA PRO A 561 -22.56 -5.28 20.67
C PRO A 561 -23.23 -6.30 21.62
N SER A 562 -22.96 -6.22 22.93
CA SER A 562 -23.56 -7.10 23.95
C SER A 562 -23.56 -6.47 25.34
N ASN A 563 -24.13 -7.15 26.34
CA ASN A 563 -24.08 -6.68 27.72
C ASN A 563 -22.68 -6.95 28.21
N VAL A 564 -22.13 -6.00 28.95
CA VAL A 564 -20.89 -6.21 29.68
C VAL A 564 -21.24 -6.48 31.13
N GLY A 565 -20.63 -7.52 31.70
CA GLY A 565 -20.73 -7.77 33.13
C GLY A 565 -19.92 -6.71 33.86
N LEU A 566 -20.57 -5.82 34.62
CA LEU A 566 -19.91 -4.81 35.45
C LEU A 566 -19.97 -5.25 36.90
N THR A 567 -18.82 -5.41 37.55
CA THR A 567 -18.77 -5.83 38.95
C THR A 567 -17.70 -5.03 39.68
N SER A 568 -18.09 -4.40 40.80
CA SER A 568 -17.11 -3.73 41.65
C SER A 568 -16.10 -4.75 42.15
N ILE A 569 -14.82 -4.40 42.07
CA ILE A 569 -13.75 -5.19 42.66
C ILE A 569 -12.97 -4.30 43.62
N THR A 570 -12.50 -4.90 44.72
CA THR A 570 -11.46 -4.28 45.53
C THR A 570 -10.13 -4.69 44.91
N PRO A 571 -9.31 -3.76 44.40
CA PRO A 571 -7.98 -4.11 43.92
C PRO A 571 -7.20 -4.67 45.10
N SER A 572 -6.72 -5.89 44.95
CA SER A 572 -5.93 -6.52 45.99
C SER A 572 -4.57 -5.84 46.05
N THR A 573 -4.25 -5.16 47.14
CA THR A 573 -2.86 -4.75 47.47
C THR A 573 -1.96 -5.94 47.76
N SER A 574 -2.54 -7.14 47.87
CA SER A 574 -1.86 -8.42 47.86
C SER A 574 -1.92 -9.05 46.47
N ARG A 575 -0.75 -9.36 45.91
CA ARG A 575 -0.52 -10.13 44.66
C ARG A 575 -1.67 -11.12 44.33
N PRO A 576 -2.33 -11.04 43.16
CA PRO A 576 -3.61 -11.73 42.93
C PRO A 576 -3.48 -13.26 42.90
N ILE A 577 -4.33 -13.92 43.68
CA ILE A 577 -4.74 -15.31 43.51
C ILE A 577 -5.95 -15.30 42.55
N ALA A 578 -5.83 -16.00 41.43
CA ALA A 578 -6.91 -16.24 40.45
C ALA A 578 -7.97 -17.21 41.04
N ILE A 579 -9.28 -17.29 40.73
CA ILE A 579 -10.19 -16.97 39.61
C ILE A 579 -11.64 -16.93 40.21
N PRO A 580 -12.74 -16.52 39.53
CA PRO A 580 -13.38 -17.32 38.45
C PRO A 580 -13.96 -16.49 37.28
N THR A 581 -13.52 -16.77 36.05
CA THR A 581 -14.18 -16.36 34.79
C THR A 581 -14.78 -17.60 34.11
N THR A 582 -15.99 -17.45 33.57
CA THR A 582 -16.84 -18.52 33.03
C THR A 582 -16.51 -18.89 31.57
N ARG A 583 -15.24 -19.16 31.28
CA ARG A 583 -14.80 -20.11 30.25
C ARG A 583 -13.49 -20.71 30.74
N PRO A 584 -13.25 -22.02 30.58
CA PRO A 584 -12.21 -22.71 31.32
C PRO A 584 -10.82 -22.27 30.83
N VAL A 585 -10.24 -21.26 31.48
CA VAL A 585 -8.80 -21.06 31.45
C VAL A 585 -8.22 -22.21 32.24
N VAL A 586 -7.76 -23.25 31.55
CA VAL A 586 -7.22 -24.39 32.24
C VAL A 586 -5.79 -24.08 32.63
N LEU A 587 -5.57 -23.89 33.92
CA LEU A 587 -4.24 -23.79 34.49
C LEU A 587 -3.59 -25.17 34.46
N SER A 588 -2.46 -25.28 33.77
CA SER A 588 -1.60 -26.46 33.80
C SER A 588 -0.34 -26.09 34.56
N VAL A 589 -0.04 -26.84 35.63
CA VAL A 589 1.12 -26.57 36.48
C VAL A 589 2.12 -27.70 36.34
N TYR A 590 3.35 -27.35 36.02
CA TYR A 590 4.49 -28.24 36.12
C TYR A 590 5.38 -27.81 37.29
N SER A 591 5.93 -28.75 38.06
CA SER A 591 6.88 -28.45 39.13
C SER A 591 8.21 -29.16 38.87
N GLY A 592 9.32 -28.48 39.13
CA GLY A 592 10.65 -28.99 38.89
C GLY A 592 11.73 -28.38 39.75
N SER A 593 12.95 -28.86 39.55
CA SER A 593 14.15 -28.38 40.23
C SER A 593 15.32 -28.31 39.26
N LEU A 594 16.17 -27.29 39.43
CA LEU A 594 17.48 -27.18 38.81
C LEU A 594 18.54 -27.46 39.88
N SER A 595 19.48 -28.35 39.59
CA SER A 595 20.54 -28.76 40.53
C SER A 595 21.77 -29.22 39.77
N SER A 596 22.84 -29.60 40.48
CA SER A 596 24.06 -30.12 39.87
C SER A 596 23.89 -31.41 39.05
N SER A 597 22.74 -32.09 39.16
CA SER A 597 22.40 -33.23 38.30
C SER A 597 21.58 -32.84 37.06
N SER A 598 21.22 -31.57 36.91
CA SER A 598 20.52 -31.06 35.72
C SER A 598 21.49 -30.91 34.55
N SER A 599 20.98 -31.11 33.33
CA SER A 599 21.76 -30.86 32.12
C SER A 599 22.15 -29.40 32.00
N VAL A 600 23.26 -29.14 31.31
CA VAL A 600 23.79 -27.79 31.11
C VAL A 600 23.82 -27.41 29.62
N PHE A 601 23.71 -26.11 29.35
CA PHE A 601 23.84 -25.56 28.00
C PHE A 601 24.45 -24.15 28.04
N TYR A 602 24.91 -23.67 26.89
CA TYR A 602 25.23 -22.27 26.69
C TYR A 602 23.94 -21.51 26.41
N ARG A 603 23.68 -20.43 27.16
CA ARG A 603 22.50 -19.62 26.89
C ARG A 603 22.76 -18.67 25.70
N PRO A 604 21.80 -18.44 24.80
CA PRO A 604 21.91 -17.52 23.65
C PRO A 604 22.53 -16.15 23.96
N GLU A 605 22.15 -15.53 25.08
CA GLU A 605 22.57 -14.17 25.46
C GLU A 605 23.61 -14.16 26.59
N GLY A 606 24.28 -15.29 26.84
CA GLY A 606 25.21 -15.44 27.95
C GLY A 606 26.66 -15.19 27.62
N ASP A 607 27.45 -15.06 28.69
CA ASP A 607 28.90 -15.16 28.57
C ASP A 607 29.22 -16.51 27.91
N THR A 608 29.93 -16.48 26.77
CA THR A 608 30.25 -17.65 25.94
C THR A 608 31.05 -18.74 26.65
N ASP A 609 31.48 -18.49 27.89
CA ASP A 609 32.31 -19.36 28.72
C ASP A 609 31.57 -19.92 29.94
N LYS A 610 30.26 -19.70 30.07
CA LYS A 610 29.48 -20.11 31.25
C LYS A 610 28.34 -21.06 30.91
N TYR A 611 28.17 -22.07 31.75
CA TYR A 611 27.11 -23.06 31.64
C TYR A 611 25.98 -22.80 32.64
N TYR A 612 24.76 -23.09 32.20
CA TYR A 612 23.54 -22.90 32.97
C TYR A 612 22.79 -24.21 33.09
N TYR A 613 22.29 -24.53 34.29
CA TYR A 613 21.42 -25.69 34.47
C TYR A 613 20.08 -25.42 33.81
N PHE A 614 19.59 -26.37 33.02
CA PHE A 614 18.30 -26.23 32.36
C PHE A 614 17.41 -27.45 32.55
N ARG A 615 16.13 -27.24 32.27
CA ARG A 615 15.13 -28.30 32.17
C ARG A 615 14.25 -28.06 30.94
N ALA A 616 14.20 -29.04 30.05
CA ALA A 616 13.35 -28.98 28.86
C ALA A 616 12.00 -29.65 29.11
N LEU A 617 10.93 -28.98 28.70
CA LEU A 617 9.55 -29.42 28.81
C LEU A 617 8.97 -29.52 27.40
N ARG A 618 8.43 -30.68 27.06
CA ARG A 618 7.57 -30.81 25.89
C ARG A 618 6.23 -30.16 26.18
N VAL A 619 5.82 -29.25 25.30
CA VAL A 619 4.56 -28.51 25.36
C VAL A 619 3.68 -28.96 24.21
N THR A 620 2.47 -29.42 24.52
CA THR A 620 1.43 -29.71 23.52
C THR A 620 0.12 -29.05 23.91
N VAL A 621 -0.51 -28.39 22.95
CA VAL A 621 -1.80 -27.72 23.14
C VAL A 621 -2.91 -28.44 22.35
N PRO A 622 -4.13 -28.53 22.89
CA PRO A 622 -5.25 -29.19 22.20
C PRO A 622 -6.10 -28.21 21.37
N ALA A 623 -5.90 -26.89 21.50
CA ALA A 623 -6.60 -25.86 20.74
C ALA A 623 -5.65 -24.72 20.34
N ALA A 624 -5.94 -24.06 19.21
CA ALA A 624 -5.13 -22.94 18.76
C ALA A 624 -5.46 -21.68 19.58
N GLY A 625 -4.43 -20.93 20.00
CA GLY A 625 -4.66 -19.71 20.76
C GLY A 625 -3.42 -19.17 21.46
N ASN A 626 -3.60 -18.04 22.16
CA ASN A 626 -2.56 -17.48 23.01
C ASN A 626 -2.51 -18.26 24.33
N TYR A 627 -1.32 -18.73 24.68
CA TYR A 627 -1.00 -19.36 25.94
C TYR A 627 0.08 -18.54 26.63
N MET A 628 -0.05 -18.40 27.95
CA MET A 628 0.90 -17.69 28.78
C MET A 628 1.60 -18.70 29.69
N PHE A 629 2.93 -18.67 29.72
CA PHE A 629 3.80 -19.52 30.53
C PHE A 629 4.56 -18.64 31.52
N GLU A 630 4.35 -18.85 32.81
CA GLU A 630 4.98 -18.06 33.86
C GLU A 630 5.71 -18.98 34.83
N SER A 631 6.87 -18.54 35.34
CA SER A 631 7.59 -19.23 36.38
C SER A 631 7.27 -18.74 37.79
N GLU A 632 7.36 -19.66 38.75
CA GLU A 632 7.40 -19.34 40.17
C GLU A 632 8.57 -20.06 40.83
N SER A 633 9.53 -19.29 41.31
CA SER A 633 10.79 -19.73 41.88
C SER A 633 11.32 -18.66 42.82
N ILE A 634 12.23 -19.05 43.71
CA ILE A 634 13.09 -18.12 44.48
C ILE A 634 14.39 -17.80 43.72
N MET A 635 14.68 -18.56 42.66
CA MET A 635 15.79 -18.30 41.75
C MET A 635 15.32 -17.35 40.66
N ASP A 636 16.24 -16.54 40.19
CA ASP A 636 16.11 -15.77 38.97
C ASP A 636 16.03 -16.70 37.74
N THR A 637 14.82 -16.87 37.18
CA THR A 637 14.50 -17.90 36.18
C THR A 637 14.18 -17.31 34.82
N MET A 638 14.84 -17.84 33.79
CA MET A 638 14.69 -17.47 32.39
C MET A 638 14.09 -18.62 31.59
N ALA A 639 13.33 -18.31 30.54
CA ALA A 639 12.78 -19.28 29.62
C ALA A 639 13.18 -19.03 28.17
N TYR A 640 13.38 -20.12 27.45
CA TYR A 640 13.54 -20.16 26.00
C TYR A 640 12.49 -21.10 25.42
N PHE A 641 11.67 -20.60 24.52
CA PHE A 641 10.62 -21.34 23.85
C PHE A 641 11.07 -21.70 22.45
N TYR A 642 11.12 -22.99 22.15
CA TYR A 642 11.52 -23.53 20.88
C TYR A 642 10.35 -24.13 20.13
N GLY A 643 10.52 -24.24 18.82
CA GLY A 643 9.63 -25.03 17.97
C GLY A 643 9.76 -26.52 18.25
N THR A 644 9.93 -27.31 17.20
CA THR A 644 9.78 -28.77 17.27
C THR A 644 10.91 -29.50 18.00
N SER A 645 12.04 -28.85 18.24
CA SER A 645 13.19 -29.44 18.95
C SER A 645 14.04 -28.38 19.66
N PHE A 646 14.77 -28.82 20.67
CA PHE A 646 15.82 -28.07 21.36
C PHE A 646 17.10 -28.92 21.38
N ASP A 647 18.21 -28.36 20.91
CA ASP A 647 19.54 -28.94 20.99
C ASP A 647 20.43 -28.07 21.91
N PRO A 648 20.86 -28.56 23.08
CA PRO A 648 21.68 -27.79 24.01
C PRO A 648 23.08 -27.44 23.45
N SER A 649 23.53 -28.10 22.38
CA SER A 649 24.79 -27.76 21.69
C SER A 649 24.63 -26.68 20.62
N SER A 650 23.39 -26.42 20.18
CA SER A 650 23.04 -25.35 19.23
C SER A 650 21.77 -24.61 19.69
N PRO A 651 21.86 -23.86 20.80
CA PRO A 651 20.71 -23.32 21.54
C PRO A 651 19.97 -22.17 20.84
N LEU A 652 20.50 -21.65 19.72
CA LEU A 652 19.83 -20.66 18.86
C LEU A 652 18.93 -21.33 17.80
N THR A 653 19.14 -22.62 17.51
CA THR A 653 18.37 -23.34 16.50
C THR A 653 16.95 -23.59 17.00
N ASN A 654 15.94 -23.26 16.18
CA ASN A 654 14.51 -23.40 16.48
C ASN A 654 13.98 -22.55 17.65
N LEU A 655 14.74 -21.54 18.11
CA LEU A 655 14.26 -20.60 19.13
C LEU A 655 13.14 -19.72 18.54
N ILE A 656 12.03 -19.59 19.27
CA ILE A 656 10.84 -18.83 18.86
C ILE A 656 10.67 -17.58 19.74
N ALA A 657 10.89 -17.72 21.04
CA ALA A 657 10.73 -16.64 22.01
C ALA A 657 11.61 -16.91 23.23
N GLU A 658 11.99 -15.85 23.94
CA GLU A 658 12.72 -15.90 25.20
C GLU A 658 12.27 -14.77 26.12
N ASP A 659 12.42 -14.95 27.42
CA ASP A 659 12.10 -13.95 28.43
C ASP A 659 12.76 -14.32 29.77
N ASP A 660 13.21 -13.32 30.53
CA ASP A 660 13.89 -13.48 31.83
C ASP A 660 13.20 -12.82 33.02
N ASP A 661 12.51 -11.69 32.88
CA ASP A 661 12.12 -10.87 34.04
C ASP A 661 10.67 -10.32 34.07
N ASP A 662 9.80 -10.64 33.10
CA ASP A 662 8.44 -10.07 32.99
C ASP A 662 7.33 -10.81 33.78
N GLY A 663 7.70 -11.74 34.65
CA GLY A 663 6.83 -12.51 35.53
C GLY A 663 6.36 -11.76 36.79
N GLY A 664 5.27 -12.22 37.40
CA GLY A 664 4.52 -11.52 38.45
C GLY A 664 5.23 -11.36 39.80
N THR A 665 6.52 -11.68 39.87
CA THR A 665 7.50 -11.26 40.90
C THR A 665 8.80 -11.01 40.16
N ALA A 666 9.51 -9.92 40.49
CA ALA A 666 10.81 -9.60 39.90
C ALA A 666 11.69 -10.86 39.85
N LEU A 667 12.41 -11.06 38.73
CA LEU A 667 13.31 -12.18 38.46
C LEU A 667 12.66 -13.49 37.96
N GLN A 668 11.45 -13.46 37.39
CA GLN A 668 10.78 -14.66 36.84
C GLN A 668 10.38 -14.42 35.39
N PHE A 669 10.53 -15.41 34.50
CA PHE A 669 9.98 -15.30 33.14
C PHE A 669 8.44 -15.40 33.09
N ARG A 670 7.86 -14.70 32.11
CA ARG A 670 6.49 -14.79 31.60
C ARG A 670 6.44 -14.64 30.07
N LEU A 671 6.22 -15.75 29.38
CA LEU A 671 6.07 -15.80 27.92
C LEU A 671 4.61 -15.90 27.49
N GLN A 672 4.13 -14.95 26.68
CA GLN A 672 2.87 -15.08 25.95
C GLN A 672 3.13 -15.49 24.50
N ILE A 673 2.62 -16.65 24.09
CA ILE A 673 2.88 -17.22 22.76
C ILE A 673 1.63 -17.83 22.14
N TYR A 674 1.43 -17.61 20.84
CA TYR A 674 0.36 -18.26 20.07
C TYR A 674 0.77 -19.67 19.66
N LEU A 675 0.04 -20.69 20.11
CA LEU A 675 0.33 -22.10 19.85
C LEU A 675 -0.80 -22.76 19.05
N GLN A 676 -0.44 -23.69 18.17
CA GLN A 676 -1.39 -24.46 17.36
C GLN A 676 -1.44 -25.93 17.79
N PRO A 677 -2.62 -26.58 17.75
CA PRO A 677 -2.77 -27.98 18.12
C PRO A 677 -2.16 -28.89 17.07
N GLY A 678 -1.63 -30.04 17.51
CA GLY A 678 -0.94 -30.99 16.64
C GLY A 678 0.54 -30.66 16.38
N LEU A 679 1.02 -29.49 16.79
CA LEU A 679 2.44 -29.17 16.85
C LEU A 679 2.99 -29.45 18.26
N THR A 680 4.25 -29.89 18.31
CA THR A 680 4.98 -30.08 19.56
C THR A 680 5.97 -28.95 19.71
N TYR A 681 6.00 -28.31 20.87
CA TYR A 681 6.93 -27.25 21.21
C TYR A 681 7.82 -27.65 22.38
N ILE A 682 8.97 -26.99 22.56
CA ILE A 682 9.85 -27.23 23.71
C ILE A 682 10.02 -25.94 24.51
N LEU A 683 9.67 -25.95 25.79
CA LEU A 683 9.97 -24.89 26.74
C LEU A 683 11.20 -25.28 27.57
N VAL A 684 12.29 -24.54 27.45
CA VAL A 684 13.50 -24.70 28.25
C VAL A 684 13.49 -23.69 29.38
N VAL A 685 13.51 -24.17 30.61
CA VAL A 685 13.60 -23.35 31.82
C VAL A 685 15.02 -23.41 32.36
N THR A 686 15.61 -22.25 32.62
CA THR A 686 16.98 -22.08 33.14
C THR A 686 17.03 -20.93 34.15
N THR A 687 18.23 -20.54 34.57
CA THR A 687 18.48 -19.42 35.49
C THR A 687 19.29 -18.31 34.83
N HIS A 688 19.09 -17.06 35.27
CA HIS A 688 19.91 -15.93 34.82
C HIS A 688 21.35 -16.00 35.35
N ARG A 689 21.58 -16.62 36.53
CA ARG A 689 22.93 -16.85 37.07
C ARG A 689 23.47 -18.25 36.71
N PRO A 690 24.74 -18.38 36.31
CA PRO A 690 25.36 -19.66 36.03
C PRO A 690 25.30 -20.59 37.24
N TYR A 691 24.97 -21.86 37.01
CA TYR A 691 24.88 -22.91 38.03
C TYR A 691 23.97 -22.60 39.23
N ALA A 692 23.02 -21.67 39.11
CA ALA A 692 22.04 -21.44 40.17
C ALA A 692 21.09 -22.65 40.29
N SER A 693 20.76 -23.03 41.53
CA SER A 693 19.98 -24.24 41.83
C SER A 693 18.84 -23.94 42.79
N GLY A 694 17.76 -24.71 42.68
CA GLY A 694 16.51 -24.44 43.37
C GLY A 694 15.30 -25.03 42.66
N ASN A 695 14.14 -24.90 43.31
CA ASN A 695 12.87 -25.41 42.79
C ASN A 695 12.13 -24.32 42.02
N PHE A 696 11.45 -24.70 40.94
CA PHE A 696 10.60 -23.83 40.15
C PHE A 696 9.27 -24.50 39.82
N ARG A 697 8.24 -23.69 39.56
CA ARG A 697 6.98 -24.12 38.94
C ARG A 697 6.79 -23.37 37.63
N VAL A 698 6.19 -24.01 36.65
CA VAL A 698 5.71 -23.37 35.42
C VAL A 698 4.20 -23.44 35.41
N LYS A 699 3.56 -22.28 35.32
CA LYS A 699 2.12 -22.11 35.16
C LYS A 699 1.85 -21.81 33.70
N ALA A 700 1.12 -22.70 33.02
CA ALA A 700 0.61 -22.46 31.69
C ALA A 700 -0.89 -22.16 31.76
N THR A 701 -1.30 -20.99 31.30
CA THR A 701 -2.70 -20.56 31.22
C THR A 701 -3.08 -20.30 29.77
N GLY A 702 -4.22 -20.81 29.31
CA GLY A 702 -4.74 -20.53 27.99
C GLY A 702 -6.12 -21.14 27.76
N LEU A 703 -6.55 -21.18 26.49
CA LEU A 703 -7.90 -21.59 26.08
C LEU A 703 -8.20 -23.08 26.33
N ALA A 704 -7.20 -23.90 26.68
CA ALA A 704 -7.35 -25.31 27.01
C ALA A 704 -6.15 -25.84 27.84
N THR A 705 -6.26 -27.05 28.40
CA THR A 705 -5.19 -27.69 29.18
C THR A 705 -3.93 -27.89 28.35
N VAL A 706 -2.81 -27.35 28.80
CA VAL A 706 -1.50 -27.55 28.19
C VAL A 706 -0.83 -28.75 28.83
N SER A 707 -0.39 -29.72 28.04
CA SER A 707 0.44 -30.80 28.58
C SER A 707 1.90 -30.35 28.62
N LEU A 708 2.47 -30.33 29.82
CA LEU A 708 3.87 -30.03 30.10
C LEU A 708 4.55 -31.32 30.59
N THR A 709 5.37 -31.94 29.74
CA THR A 709 6.05 -33.19 30.08
C THR A 709 7.56 -32.98 30.12
N PHE A 710 8.21 -33.37 31.21
CA PHE A 710 9.67 -33.37 31.28
C PHE A 710 10.26 -34.22 30.15
N ILE A 711 11.23 -33.67 29.45
CA ILE A 711 12.04 -34.44 28.52
C ILE A 711 13.52 -34.26 28.86
N THR A 712 14.28 -35.34 28.73
CA THR A 712 15.73 -35.25 28.62
C THR A 712 16.02 -34.97 27.15
N PRO A 713 16.58 -33.79 26.79
CA PRO A 713 17.02 -33.58 25.42
C PRO A 713 18.12 -34.60 25.17
N SER A 714 17.91 -35.47 24.20
CA SER A 714 18.94 -36.42 23.85
C SER A 714 20.01 -35.68 23.05
N THR A 715 21.28 -35.83 23.41
CA THR A 715 22.39 -35.63 22.47
C THR A 715 22.41 -36.71 21.38
N SER A 716 21.55 -37.74 21.49
CA SER A 716 21.32 -38.80 20.52
C SER A 716 19.81 -38.98 20.23
N ARG A 717 19.34 -38.35 19.15
CA ARG A 717 17.97 -38.34 18.60
C ARG A 717 17.04 -39.48 19.07
N PRO A 718 15.90 -39.22 19.77
CA PRO A 718 14.96 -40.26 20.15
C PRO A 718 14.04 -40.57 18.96
N ILE A 719 13.95 -41.85 18.61
CA ILE A 719 12.90 -42.39 17.75
C ILE A 719 11.60 -42.41 18.56
N LEU A 720 10.64 -41.55 18.21
CA LEU A 720 9.28 -41.63 18.73
C LEU A 720 8.42 -42.40 17.72
N THR A 721 8.05 -43.62 18.09
CA THR A 721 6.90 -44.36 17.54
C THR A 721 5.61 -43.54 17.79
N PRO A 722 4.88 -43.11 16.75
CA PRO A 722 3.66 -42.33 16.93
C PRO A 722 2.52 -43.23 17.42
N THR A 723 1.89 -42.84 18.53
CA THR A 723 0.51 -43.21 18.81
C THR A 723 -0.38 -42.55 17.76
N THR A 724 -1.15 -43.37 17.07
CA THR A 724 -1.89 -43.14 15.84
C THR A 724 -2.82 -41.92 15.89
N PRO A 725 -2.54 -40.84 15.13
CA PRO A 725 -3.55 -39.91 14.69
C PRO A 725 -4.18 -40.44 13.41
N THR A 726 -5.49 -40.22 13.28
CA THR A 726 -6.30 -40.48 12.09
C THR A 726 -5.61 -40.01 10.81
N SER A 727 -5.15 -40.99 10.03
CA SER A 727 -4.64 -40.98 8.65
C SER A 727 -3.90 -39.72 8.16
N ALA A 728 -2.67 -39.51 8.66
CA ALA A 728 -1.67 -38.78 7.86
C ALA A 728 -1.35 -39.62 6.61
N THR A 729 -1.59 -39.06 5.42
CA THR A 729 -1.33 -39.78 4.17
C THR A 729 0.13 -39.55 3.77
N GLN A 730 0.86 -40.63 3.50
CA GLN A 730 2.27 -40.59 3.10
C GLN A 730 2.39 -40.74 1.58
N SER A 731 3.10 -39.81 0.94
CA SER A 731 3.56 -39.94 -0.44
C SER A 731 5.04 -40.28 -0.47
N THR A 732 5.46 -41.13 -1.41
CA THR A 732 6.86 -41.52 -1.58
C THR A 732 7.33 -41.22 -2.99
N TYR A 733 8.57 -40.77 -3.12
CA TYR A 733 9.28 -40.58 -4.38
C TYR A 733 10.63 -41.30 -4.31
N THR A 734 11.08 -41.93 -5.39
CA THR A 734 12.40 -42.56 -5.48
C THR A 734 13.16 -42.00 -6.68
N GLY A 735 14.44 -41.69 -6.50
CA GLY A 735 15.32 -41.13 -7.52
C GLY A 735 16.75 -41.60 -7.36
N ALA A 736 17.62 -41.14 -8.26
CA ALA A 736 19.04 -41.46 -8.23
C ALA A 736 19.85 -40.24 -8.69
N LEU A 737 20.89 -39.91 -7.94
CA LEU A 737 21.90 -38.95 -8.35
C LEU A 737 23.02 -39.72 -9.05
N SER A 738 23.26 -39.43 -10.32
CA SER A 738 24.27 -40.09 -11.14
C SER A 738 25.17 -39.07 -11.82
N ALA A 739 26.23 -39.51 -12.50
CA ALA A 739 27.09 -38.63 -13.29
C ALA A 739 26.35 -37.87 -14.40
N ASN A 740 25.15 -38.34 -14.79
CA ASN A 740 24.27 -37.70 -15.78
C ASN A 740 23.23 -36.77 -15.15
N SER A 741 23.14 -36.70 -13.81
CA SER A 741 22.26 -35.77 -13.13
C SER A 741 22.72 -34.33 -13.38
N ALA A 742 21.77 -33.39 -13.41
CA ALA A 742 22.09 -31.98 -13.57
C ALA A 742 22.91 -31.48 -12.37
N ILE A 743 23.73 -30.46 -12.60
CA ILE A 743 24.61 -29.88 -11.58
C ILE A 743 24.23 -28.44 -11.25
N PHE A 744 24.45 -28.01 -10.01
CA PHE A 744 24.22 -26.63 -9.57
C PHE A 744 25.17 -26.22 -8.45
N TYR A 745 25.26 -24.92 -8.19
CA TYR A 745 25.92 -24.37 -7.00
C TYR A 745 24.94 -24.34 -5.84
N ARG A 746 25.36 -24.83 -4.67
CA ARG A 746 24.53 -24.76 -3.46
C ARG A 746 24.47 -23.30 -2.97
N PRO A 747 23.29 -22.79 -2.55
CA PRO A 747 23.11 -21.42 -2.06
C PRO A 747 24.02 -21.02 -0.89
N ASP A 748 24.44 -22.00 -0.09
CA ASP A 748 25.15 -21.83 1.18
C ASP A 748 26.50 -22.59 1.21
N GLY A 749 26.97 -23.07 0.06
CA GLY A 749 28.28 -23.72 -0.05
C GLY A 749 29.39 -22.68 -0.18
N GLY A 750 30.26 -22.55 0.82
CA GLY A 750 31.48 -21.73 0.75
C GLY A 750 32.58 -22.26 -0.20
N SER A 751 32.27 -23.28 -1.00
CA SER A 751 33.16 -23.93 -1.97
C SER A 751 32.59 -23.76 -3.39
N ASN A 752 33.40 -23.32 -4.35
CA ASN A 752 33.05 -23.19 -5.78
C ASN A 752 32.88 -24.56 -6.48
N GLU A 753 32.23 -25.53 -5.84
CA GLU A 753 32.08 -26.90 -6.31
C GLU A 753 30.66 -27.15 -6.83
N TYR A 754 30.53 -28.09 -7.78
CA TYR A 754 29.25 -28.47 -8.36
C TYR A 754 28.68 -29.73 -7.71
N TYR A 755 27.36 -29.74 -7.51
CA TYR A 755 26.65 -30.84 -6.87
C TYR A 755 25.60 -31.41 -7.83
N TYR A 756 25.55 -32.74 -7.94
CA TYR A 756 24.48 -33.42 -8.66
C TYR A 756 23.16 -33.24 -7.93
N PHE A 757 22.11 -32.84 -8.64
CA PHE A 757 20.79 -32.64 -8.05
C PHE A 757 19.67 -33.27 -8.89
N GLN A 758 18.53 -33.46 -8.24
CA GLN A 758 17.27 -33.80 -8.87
C GLN A 758 16.17 -32.87 -8.33
N ALA A 759 15.42 -32.23 -9.23
CA ALA A 759 14.29 -31.37 -8.87
C ALA A 759 12.97 -32.13 -8.99
N ILE A 760 12.11 -31.96 -7.99
CA ILE A 760 10.83 -32.65 -7.85
C ILE A 760 9.76 -31.57 -7.67
N GLN A 761 8.85 -31.46 -8.63
CA GLN A 761 7.68 -30.62 -8.48
C GLN A 761 6.73 -31.24 -7.45
N VAL A 762 6.28 -30.42 -6.51
CA VAL A 762 5.36 -30.78 -5.45
C VAL A 762 4.03 -30.09 -5.71
N THR A 763 2.96 -30.87 -5.87
CA THR A 763 1.59 -30.36 -5.99
C THR A 763 0.73 -30.89 -4.85
N ILE A 764 -0.01 -29.98 -4.20
CA ILE A 764 -0.84 -30.28 -3.04
C ILE A 764 -2.33 -30.04 -3.38
N SER A 765 -3.22 -30.83 -2.77
CA SER A 765 -4.68 -30.63 -2.84
C SER A 765 -5.27 -29.98 -1.58
N THR A 766 -4.50 -29.93 -0.49
CA THR A 766 -4.94 -29.43 0.81
C THR A 766 -3.82 -28.62 1.44
N ALA A 767 -4.11 -27.38 1.84
CA ALA A 767 -3.13 -26.52 2.49
C ALA A 767 -2.80 -27.04 3.91
N GLY A 768 -1.55 -26.86 4.35
CA GLY A 768 -1.10 -27.29 5.68
C GLY A 768 0.38 -27.59 5.77
N PHE A 769 0.84 -28.08 6.92
CA PHE A 769 2.23 -28.47 7.13
C PHE A 769 2.54 -29.84 6.54
N TYR A 770 3.55 -29.90 5.67
CA TYR A 770 4.10 -31.13 5.12
C TYR A 770 5.53 -31.32 5.60
N THR A 771 5.91 -32.57 5.88
CA THR A 771 7.27 -32.97 6.24
C THR A 771 7.85 -33.86 5.15
N PHE A 772 8.92 -33.40 4.49
CA PHE A 772 9.70 -34.16 3.50
C PHE A 772 10.95 -34.69 4.17
N LYS A 773 11.21 -35.99 4.06
CA LYS A 773 12.41 -36.62 4.62
C LYS A 773 13.05 -37.52 3.58
N SER A 774 14.35 -37.39 3.36
CA SER A 774 15.10 -38.33 2.52
C SER A 774 15.50 -39.60 3.27
N ASN A 775 15.74 -40.65 2.49
CA ASN A 775 16.37 -41.88 2.92
C ASN A 775 17.25 -42.40 1.80
N SER A 776 18.55 -42.46 2.06
CA SER A 776 19.61 -42.84 1.14
C SER A 776 20.81 -43.39 1.92
N THR A 777 21.74 -44.06 1.21
CA THR A 777 23.07 -44.41 1.73
C THR A 777 24.09 -43.28 1.56
N ILE A 778 23.75 -42.22 0.82
CA ILE A 778 24.60 -41.03 0.64
C ILE A 778 24.11 -39.92 1.55
N ASP A 779 25.02 -39.00 1.88
CA ASP A 779 24.72 -37.79 2.64
C ASP A 779 23.91 -36.81 1.75
N THR A 780 22.60 -36.74 1.99
CA THR A 780 21.66 -35.99 1.14
C THR A 780 21.29 -34.65 1.76
N ARG A 781 21.17 -33.64 0.91
CA ARG A 781 20.69 -32.31 1.27
C ARG A 781 19.47 -31.91 0.45
N GLY A 782 18.49 -31.29 1.11
CA GLY A 782 17.26 -30.83 0.50
C GLY A 782 17.19 -29.31 0.48
N TYR A 783 16.72 -28.75 -0.64
CA TYR A 783 16.36 -27.34 -0.77
C TYR A 783 14.92 -27.25 -1.25
N PHE A 784 14.10 -26.41 -0.62
CA PHE A 784 12.69 -26.27 -0.95
C PHE A 784 12.43 -24.87 -1.52
N TYR A 785 11.85 -24.82 -2.71
CA TYR A 785 11.63 -23.60 -3.47
C TYR A 785 10.14 -23.33 -3.67
N GLN A 786 9.78 -22.04 -3.68
CA GLN A 786 8.45 -21.58 -4.06
C GLN A 786 8.45 -21.19 -5.55
N ASN A 787 7.39 -21.54 -6.27
CA ASN A 787 7.15 -21.27 -7.68
C ASN A 787 8.13 -21.93 -8.68
N SER A 788 9.43 -21.63 -8.60
CA SER A 788 10.44 -22.07 -9.57
C SER A 788 11.83 -22.23 -8.96
N PHE A 789 12.61 -23.16 -9.49
CA PHE A 789 14.02 -23.39 -9.16
C PHE A 789 14.87 -23.19 -10.41
N ASP A 790 15.88 -22.33 -10.31
CA ASP A 790 16.87 -22.08 -11.36
C ASP A 790 18.25 -22.55 -10.88
N PRO A 791 18.84 -23.60 -11.47
CA PRO A 791 20.17 -24.09 -11.11
C PRO A 791 21.29 -23.05 -11.25
N SER A 792 21.09 -22.02 -12.09
CA SER A 792 22.04 -20.93 -12.30
C SER A 792 21.90 -19.78 -11.31
N ASN A 793 20.76 -19.71 -10.60
CA ASN A 793 20.50 -18.79 -9.51
C ASN A 793 19.80 -19.54 -8.37
N SER A 794 20.54 -20.45 -7.75
CA SER A 794 20.01 -21.40 -6.79
C SER A 794 19.50 -20.77 -5.49
N ALA A 795 19.82 -19.50 -5.21
CA ALA A 795 19.27 -18.76 -4.08
C ALA A 795 17.86 -18.19 -4.35
N ALA A 796 17.50 -18.01 -5.63
CA ALA A 796 16.22 -17.41 -5.99
C ALA A 796 15.03 -18.33 -5.63
N ASN A 797 14.04 -17.74 -4.96
CA ASN A 797 12.83 -18.41 -4.46
C ASN A 797 13.07 -19.56 -3.47
N LEU A 798 14.26 -19.64 -2.87
CA LEU A 798 14.53 -20.60 -1.80
C LEU A 798 13.69 -20.24 -0.57
N VAL A 799 12.94 -21.21 -0.06
CA VAL A 799 12.12 -21.06 1.16
C VAL A 799 12.89 -21.55 2.37
N THR A 800 13.46 -22.74 2.27
CA THR A 800 14.19 -23.39 3.36
C THR A 800 15.04 -24.54 2.83
N SER A 801 16.00 -25.00 3.61
CA SER A 801 16.87 -26.13 3.30
C SER A 801 17.26 -26.87 4.56
N ASP A 802 17.66 -28.13 4.41
CA ASP A 802 18.16 -28.96 5.49
C ASP A 802 19.08 -30.05 4.92
N ASP A 803 20.11 -30.46 5.65
CA ASP A 803 21.00 -31.58 5.31
C ASP A 803 20.90 -32.74 6.30
N ASP A 804 20.73 -32.47 7.60
CA ASP A 804 20.87 -33.50 8.63
C ASP A 804 19.67 -33.68 9.56
N GLY A 805 18.62 -32.85 9.45
CA GLY A 805 17.43 -32.92 10.32
C GLY A 805 16.65 -34.23 10.25
N GLY A 806 16.87 -35.04 9.21
CA GLY A 806 16.35 -36.39 8.98
C GLY A 806 17.12 -37.50 9.69
N GLY A 807 18.34 -37.23 10.17
CA GLY A 807 19.26 -38.16 10.83
C GLY A 807 19.87 -39.20 9.88
N SER A 808 21.04 -39.75 10.24
CA SER A 808 21.86 -40.58 9.33
C SER A 808 22.26 -39.84 8.04
N PHE A 809 22.61 -38.56 8.16
CA PHE A 809 23.03 -37.72 7.04
C PHE A 809 21.93 -37.49 5.98
N GLN A 810 20.69 -37.36 6.44
CA GLN A 810 19.51 -37.19 5.59
C GLN A 810 18.76 -35.93 5.97
N PHE A 811 18.21 -35.22 4.99
CA PHE A 811 17.41 -34.03 5.24
C PHE A 811 16.00 -34.38 5.74
N ARG A 812 15.42 -33.44 6.50
CA ARG A 812 14.03 -33.36 6.93
C ARG A 812 13.56 -31.90 6.88
N ILE A 813 12.81 -31.57 5.85
CA ILE A 813 12.23 -30.24 5.65
C ILE A 813 10.76 -30.26 6.09
N GLN A 814 10.38 -29.36 7.01
CA GLN A 814 8.99 -29.11 7.37
C GLN A 814 8.58 -27.74 6.84
N VAL A 815 7.52 -27.68 6.03
CA VAL A 815 7.09 -26.45 5.36
C VAL A 815 5.56 -26.38 5.29
N TYR A 816 5.00 -25.18 5.45
CA TYR A 816 3.58 -24.94 5.21
C TYR A 816 3.33 -24.69 3.72
N LEU A 817 2.43 -25.46 3.12
CA LEU A 817 2.12 -25.38 1.69
C LEU A 817 0.68 -24.87 1.48
N GLU A 818 0.49 -23.98 0.50
CA GLU A 818 -0.82 -23.47 0.06
C GLU A 818 -1.30 -24.15 -1.23
N THR A 819 -2.61 -24.31 -1.37
CA THR A 819 -3.22 -24.81 -2.62
C THR A 819 -3.06 -23.80 -3.75
N LEU A 820 -3.05 -24.26 -5.01
CA LEU A 820 -2.88 -23.44 -6.23
C LEU A 820 -1.51 -22.77 -6.40
N ARG A 821 -0.53 -23.09 -5.54
CA ARG A 821 0.87 -22.70 -5.71
C ARG A 821 1.73 -23.88 -6.15
N THR A 822 2.76 -23.61 -6.94
CA THR A 822 3.77 -24.59 -7.35
C THR A 822 4.94 -24.56 -6.38
N TYR A 823 5.43 -25.72 -5.98
CA TYR A 823 6.63 -25.85 -5.15
C TYR A 823 7.61 -26.85 -5.78
N ILE A 824 8.91 -26.66 -5.52
CA ILE A 824 9.96 -27.55 -6.04
C ILE A 824 10.87 -27.97 -4.88
N LEU A 825 10.98 -29.28 -4.67
CA LEU A 825 11.99 -29.87 -3.79
C LEU A 825 13.19 -30.28 -4.64
N VAL A 826 14.37 -29.73 -4.32
CA VAL A 826 15.65 -30.12 -4.91
C VAL A 826 16.38 -31.03 -3.94
N VAL A 827 16.70 -32.24 -4.38
CA VAL A 827 17.52 -33.20 -3.64
C VAL A 827 18.91 -33.21 -4.23
N THR A 828 19.92 -33.04 -3.39
CA THR A 828 21.34 -33.04 -3.74
C THR A 828 22.15 -33.76 -2.66
N THR A 829 23.48 -33.69 -2.74
CA THR A 829 24.42 -34.27 -1.78
C THR A 829 25.13 -33.20 -0.95
N HIS A 830 25.60 -33.57 0.24
CA HIS A 830 26.39 -32.66 1.09
C HIS A 830 27.81 -32.45 0.54
N ARG A 831 28.39 -33.44 -0.14
CA ARG A 831 29.71 -33.36 -0.78
C ARG A 831 29.58 -33.37 -2.31
N ALA A 832 30.45 -32.62 -2.99
CA ALA A 832 30.40 -32.48 -4.44
C ALA A 832 30.59 -33.82 -5.17
N TYR A 833 29.91 -33.94 -6.32
CA TYR A 833 30.00 -35.09 -7.24
C TYR A 833 29.68 -36.48 -6.64
N ILE A 834 29.01 -36.56 -5.50
CA ILE A 834 28.56 -37.85 -4.96
C ILE A 834 27.34 -38.36 -5.72
N THR A 835 27.33 -39.66 -6.01
CA THR A 835 26.25 -40.38 -6.71
C THR A 835 25.66 -41.45 -5.81
N GLY A 836 24.37 -41.74 -5.97
CA GLY A 836 23.65 -42.76 -5.22
C GLY A 836 22.14 -42.62 -5.32
N ASP A 837 21.44 -43.69 -4.97
CA ASP A 837 19.99 -43.75 -4.97
C ASP A 837 19.42 -43.07 -3.71
N PHE A 838 18.29 -42.40 -3.85
CA PHE A 838 17.57 -41.80 -2.72
C PHE A 838 16.07 -42.01 -2.83
N SER A 839 15.41 -41.93 -1.69
CA SER A 839 13.95 -41.85 -1.61
C SER A 839 13.56 -40.64 -0.78
N VAL A 840 12.41 -40.05 -1.07
CA VAL A 840 11.78 -38.98 -0.29
C VAL A 840 10.43 -39.47 0.18
N SER A 841 10.22 -39.42 1.49
CA SER A 841 8.92 -39.61 2.12
C SER A 841 8.33 -38.25 2.49
N ALA A 842 7.09 -38.01 2.10
CA ALA A 842 6.38 -36.77 2.40
C ALA A 842 5.10 -37.07 3.17
N ASN A 843 4.99 -36.53 4.38
CA ASN A 843 3.85 -36.74 5.28
C ASN A 843 3.11 -35.42 5.48
N GLY A 844 1.78 -35.43 5.35
CA GLY A 844 0.96 -34.24 5.62
C GLY A 844 -0.54 -34.53 5.63
N PRO A 845 -1.37 -33.47 5.61
CA PRO A 845 -2.82 -33.55 5.68
C PRO A 845 -3.49 -34.33 4.53
N ALA A 846 -2.84 -34.42 3.36
CA ALA A 846 -3.33 -35.11 2.17
C ALA A 846 -2.15 -35.72 1.37
N PRO A 847 -2.40 -36.71 0.49
CA PRO A 847 -1.35 -37.20 -0.40
C PRO A 847 -0.86 -36.11 -1.36
N LEU A 848 0.45 -36.10 -1.61
CA LEU A 848 1.13 -35.24 -2.56
C LEU A 848 1.32 -35.92 -3.91
N ASN A 849 1.28 -35.13 -4.97
CA ASN A 849 1.81 -35.52 -6.27
C ASN A 849 3.26 -35.03 -6.39
N LEU A 850 4.20 -35.96 -6.55
CA LEU A 850 5.65 -35.71 -6.64
C LEU A 850 6.15 -36.13 -8.01
N ILE A 851 6.56 -35.16 -8.83
CA ILE A 851 6.96 -35.41 -10.22
C ILE A 851 8.38 -34.92 -10.43
N SER A 852 9.27 -35.78 -10.91
CA SER A 852 10.60 -35.35 -11.35
C SER A 852 10.46 -34.34 -12.47
N ILE A 853 11.13 -33.21 -12.35
CA ILE A 853 11.21 -32.21 -13.41
C ILE A 853 12.67 -31.99 -13.79
N THR A 854 12.90 -31.64 -15.05
CA THR A 854 14.15 -30.99 -15.44
C THR A 854 13.92 -29.51 -15.19
N PRO A 855 14.62 -28.86 -14.24
CA PRO A 855 14.45 -27.43 -14.05
C PRO A 855 14.85 -26.73 -15.33
N VAL A 856 13.95 -25.90 -15.81
CA VAL A 856 14.18 -25.13 -17.02
C VAL A 856 15.10 -23.98 -16.62
N THR A 857 16.30 -23.88 -17.20
CA THR A 857 17.21 -22.73 -17.07
C THR A 857 16.66 -21.46 -17.75
N SER A 858 15.35 -21.42 -17.97
CA SER A 858 14.58 -20.32 -18.51
C SER A 858 13.14 -20.52 -18.04
N ARG A 859 12.64 -19.62 -17.19
CA ARG A 859 11.26 -19.55 -16.70
C ARG A 859 10.22 -20.13 -17.69
N PRO A 860 9.42 -21.15 -17.30
CA PRO A 860 8.11 -21.35 -17.89
C PRO A 860 7.16 -20.30 -17.28
N ILE A 861 6.90 -19.24 -18.04
CA ILE A 861 5.74 -18.38 -17.84
C ILE A 861 4.56 -19.10 -18.51
N THR A 862 3.58 -19.52 -17.73
CA THR A 862 2.29 -19.95 -18.28
C THR A 862 1.56 -18.73 -18.84
N THR A 863 1.63 -18.58 -20.18
CA THR A 863 0.75 -17.83 -21.11
C THR A 863 0.46 -16.35 -20.76
N LEU A 864 1.05 -15.36 -21.46
CA LEU A 864 0.78 -15.06 -22.86
C LEU A 864 2.05 -14.80 -23.71
N SER A 865 1.98 -15.29 -24.95
CA SER A 865 2.77 -14.91 -26.13
C SER A 865 4.22 -15.41 -26.22
N THR A 866 4.38 -16.44 -27.05
CA THR A 866 5.64 -16.88 -27.65
C THR A 866 6.29 -15.76 -28.47
N ALA A 867 7.41 -15.22 -27.99
CA ALA A 867 8.43 -14.63 -28.85
C ALA A 867 9.81 -15.20 -28.46
N PRO A 868 10.62 -15.71 -29.41
CA PRO A 868 11.94 -16.26 -29.13
C PRO A 868 12.89 -15.16 -28.65
N SER A 869 13.63 -15.41 -27.56
CA SER A 869 14.75 -14.53 -27.16
C SER A 869 15.88 -14.67 -28.19
N VAL A 870 16.38 -13.53 -28.67
CA VAL A 870 17.43 -13.49 -29.70
C VAL A 870 18.76 -13.16 -29.03
N SER A 871 19.81 -13.93 -29.36
CA SER A 871 21.16 -13.73 -28.84
C SER A 871 22.04 -13.07 -29.91
N SER A 872 22.81 -12.06 -29.53
CA SER A 872 23.93 -11.54 -30.32
C SER A 872 25.25 -11.79 -29.60
N SER A 873 26.36 -11.79 -30.34
CA SER A 873 27.68 -12.02 -29.79
C SER A 873 28.75 -11.19 -30.49
N TYR A 874 29.79 -10.82 -29.75
CA TYR A 874 31.00 -10.18 -30.25
C TYR A 874 32.23 -10.94 -29.74
N ALA A 875 33.13 -11.34 -30.63
CA ALA A 875 34.41 -11.94 -30.26
C ALA A 875 35.52 -10.89 -30.32
N GLY A 876 36.32 -10.78 -29.25
CA GLY A 876 37.41 -9.82 -29.10
C GLY A 876 38.68 -10.44 -28.50
N GLU A 877 39.76 -9.67 -28.51
CA GLU A 877 41.06 -10.06 -27.96
C GLU A 877 41.68 -8.91 -27.16
N PHE A 878 42.24 -9.24 -26.00
CA PHE A 878 43.15 -8.38 -25.24
C PHE A 878 44.58 -8.67 -25.67
N SER A 879 45.24 -7.71 -26.30
CA SER A 879 46.62 -7.80 -26.76
C SER A 879 47.43 -6.58 -26.29
N SER A 880 48.74 -6.57 -26.53
CA SER A 880 49.60 -5.43 -26.19
C SER A 880 49.22 -4.12 -26.89
N SER A 881 48.41 -4.19 -27.95
CA SER A 881 47.88 -3.02 -28.66
C SER A 881 46.48 -2.60 -28.19
N SER A 882 45.85 -3.35 -27.28
CA SER A 882 44.56 -2.96 -26.69
C SER A 882 44.70 -1.69 -25.85
N LEU A 883 43.64 -0.88 -25.81
CA LEU A 883 43.61 0.32 -25.00
C LEU A 883 43.64 -0.06 -23.51
N ILE A 884 44.18 0.84 -22.69
CA ILE A 884 44.31 0.65 -21.25
C ILE A 884 43.49 1.69 -20.48
N PHE A 885 42.96 1.30 -19.32
CA PHE A 885 42.30 2.24 -18.42
C PHE A 885 42.51 1.85 -16.94
N TYR A 886 42.27 2.80 -16.05
CA TYR A 886 42.23 2.55 -14.61
C TYR A 886 40.88 1.97 -14.25
N ARG A 887 40.86 0.80 -13.61
CA ARG A 887 39.60 0.25 -13.11
C ARG A 887 39.15 1.03 -11.88
N PRO A 888 37.85 1.34 -11.74
CA PRO A 888 37.29 1.94 -10.53
C PRO A 888 37.67 1.27 -9.22
N ASP A 889 37.90 -0.04 -9.26
CA ASP A 889 38.17 -0.90 -8.08
C ASP A 889 39.57 -1.51 -8.12
N GLY A 890 40.38 -1.13 -9.11
CA GLY A 890 41.76 -1.56 -9.20
C GLY A 890 42.67 -0.70 -8.32
N ASN A 891 43.87 -1.20 -8.04
CA ASN A 891 44.92 -0.36 -7.45
C ASN A 891 45.14 0.88 -8.32
N ALA A 892 45.29 2.05 -7.68
CA ALA A 892 45.38 3.37 -8.33
C ALA A 892 46.52 3.52 -9.36
N ASN A 893 47.41 2.53 -9.48
CA ASN A 893 48.56 2.50 -10.38
C ASN A 893 48.56 1.30 -11.36
N SER A 894 47.49 0.51 -11.41
CA SER A 894 47.39 -0.68 -12.27
C SER A 894 46.61 -0.39 -13.55
N TYR A 895 47.13 -0.88 -14.68
CA TYR A 895 46.53 -0.70 -16.02
C TYR A 895 45.95 -2.01 -16.54
N TYR A 896 44.75 -1.94 -17.11
CA TYR A 896 44.02 -3.09 -17.61
C TYR A 896 43.67 -2.90 -19.08
N TYR A 897 43.89 -3.93 -19.90
CA TYR A 897 43.45 -3.92 -21.29
C TYR A 897 41.93 -4.00 -21.34
N PHE A 898 41.31 -3.20 -22.21
CA PHE A 898 39.86 -3.22 -22.38
C PHE A 898 39.44 -3.14 -23.85
N VAL A 899 38.21 -3.58 -24.10
CA VAL A 899 37.48 -3.38 -25.36
C VAL A 899 36.13 -2.76 -25.03
N ALA A 900 35.81 -1.63 -25.66
CA ALA A 900 34.51 -0.98 -25.49
C ALA A 900 33.56 -1.37 -26.63
N LEU A 901 32.36 -1.83 -26.27
CA LEU A 901 31.30 -2.20 -27.18
C LEU A 901 30.15 -1.21 -27.04
N GLN A 902 29.81 -0.51 -28.12
CA GLN A 902 28.57 0.25 -28.21
C GLN A 902 27.39 -0.70 -28.40
N ILE A 903 26.35 -0.47 -27.60
CA ILE A 903 25.14 -1.30 -27.52
C ILE A 903 23.94 -0.45 -27.88
N THR A 904 23.14 -0.97 -28.82
CA THR A 904 21.82 -0.43 -29.15
C THR A 904 20.80 -1.56 -29.23
N VAL A 905 19.58 -1.26 -28.77
CA VAL A 905 18.45 -2.20 -28.80
C VAL A 905 17.29 -1.59 -29.57
N SER A 906 16.60 -2.41 -30.36
CA SER A 906 15.40 -2.00 -31.09
C SER A 906 14.14 -2.03 -30.21
N THR A 907 14.17 -2.76 -29.10
CA THR A 907 13.03 -2.88 -28.18
C THR A 907 13.51 -2.73 -26.74
N ALA A 908 12.87 -1.82 -26.00
CA ALA A 908 13.16 -1.59 -24.60
C ALA A 908 12.78 -2.82 -23.76
N GLY A 909 13.66 -3.24 -22.86
CA GLY A 909 13.47 -4.46 -22.09
C GLY A 909 14.71 -4.85 -21.30
N THR A 910 14.62 -5.96 -20.56
CA THR A 910 15.76 -6.52 -19.84
C THR A 910 16.67 -7.30 -20.79
N TYR A 911 17.97 -6.97 -20.76
CA TYR A 911 19.02 -7.66 -21.50
C TYR A 911 20.06 -8.23 -20.53
N ILE A 912 20.58 -9.40 -20.87
CA ILE A 912 21.62 -10.09 -20.14
C ILE A 912 22.89 -10.09 -20.99
N PHE A 913 23.95 -9.49 -20.46
CA PHE A 913 25.29 -9.49 -21.03
C PHE A 913 26.15 -10.49 -20.28
N THR A 914 26.86 -11.36 -21.00
CA THR A 914 27.79 -12.33 -20.42
C THR A 914 29.07 -12.40 -21.24
N SER A 915 30.16 -12.88 -20.65
CA SER A 915 31.35 -13.27 -21.41
C SER A 915 31.62 -14.77 -21.33
N ASN A 916 32.36 -15.24 -22.32
CA ASN A 916 33.05 -16.53 -22.29
C ASN A 916 34.50 -16.29 -22.72
N SER A 917 35.45 -16.60 -21.85
CA SER A 917 36.88 -16.37 -22.08
C SER A 917 37.71 -17.41 -21.34
N THR A 918 38.96 -17.59 -21.80
CA THR A 918 39.99 -18.35 -21.09
C THR A 918 40.70 -17.52 -20.01
N VAL A 919 40.44 -16.21 -19.98
CA VAL A 919 40.91 -15.29 -18.96
C VAL A 919 39.73 -14.75 -18.16
N ASP A 920 39.96 -14.46 -16.89
CA ASP A 920 38.96 -13.88 -16.00
C ASP A 920 38.58 -12.47 -16.50
N THR A 921 37.32 -12.28 -16.90
CA THR A 921 36.85 -11.03 -17.52
C THR A 921 35.82 -10.29 -16.67
N MET A 922 36.01 -8.98 -16.55
CA MET A 922 35.07 -8.07 -15.91
C MET A 922 34.34 -7.22 -16.95
N GLY A 923 33.06 -6.96 -16.69
CA GLY A 923 32.23 -6.07 -17.48
C GLY A 923 31.90 -4.81 -16.71
N TYR A 924 32.10 -3.65 -17.34
CA TYR A 924 31.63 -2.36 -16.85
C TYR A 924 30.62 -1.79 -17.85
N PHE A 925 29.40 -1.53 -17.39
CA PHE A 925 28.28 -1.10 -18.22
C PHE A 925 27.96 0.38 -17.98
N TYR A 926 28.01 1.18 -19.02
CA TYR A 926 27.87 2.64 -18.98
C TYR A 926 26.65 3.11 -19.77
N GLY A 927 26.05 4.20 -19.30
CA GLY A 927 25.01 4.94 -20.03
C GLY A 927 25.64 5.98 -20.94
N ASP A 928 25.20 6.07 -22.20
CA ASP A 928 25.53 7.13 -23.17
C ASP A 928 26.99 7.16 -23.67
N SER A 929 28.00 7.23 -22.79
CA SER A 929 29.42 7.30 -23.17
C SER A 929 30.36 6.67 -22.12
N PHE A 930 31.55 6.27 -22.57
CA PHE A 930 32.64 5.78 -21.72
C PHE A 930 33.92 6.57 -22.01
N ASP A 931 34.51 7.18 -20.98
CA ASP A 931 35.82 7.85 -21.03
C ASP A 931 36.82 7.06 -20.16
N PRO A 932 37.86 6.44 -20.74
CA PRO A 932 38.84 5.66 -19.98
C PRO A 932 39.69 6.51 -19.02
N SER A 933 39.73 7.84 -19.19
CA SER A 933 40.38 8.76 -18.24
C SER A 933 39.48 9.12 -17.04
N GLN A 934 38.17 8.89 -17.14
CA GLN A 934 37.17 9.10 -16.10
C GLN A 934 36.23 7.89 -15.98
N PRO A 935 36.74 6.73 -15.56
CA PRO A 935 36.05 5.43 -15.69
C PRO A 935 34.86 5.24 -14.74
N LEU A 936 34.62 6.19 -13.83
CA LEU A 936 33.44 6.24 -12.95
C LEU A 936 32.30 7.06 -13.56
N THR A 937 32.59 7.92 -14.52
CA THR A 937 31.59 8.77 -15.16
C THR A 937 30.67 7.89 -16.02
N ASN A 938 29.35 8.06 -15.83
CA ASN A 938 28.28 7.31 -16.50
C ASN A 938 28.24 5.79 -16.26
N LEU A 939 28.98 5.26 -15.28
CA LEU A 939 28.91 3.84 -14.92
C LEU A 939 27.54 3.52 -14.32
N ILE A 940 26.80 2.60 -14.94
CA ILE A 940 25.49 2.13 -14.46
C ILE A 940 25.69 0.96 -13.50
N THR A 941 26.44 -0.05 -13.94
CA THR A 941 26.68 -1.27 -13.17
C THR A 941 27.94 -1.97 -13.67
N ARG A 942 28.44 -2.92 -12.90
CA ARG A 942 29.61 -3.74 -13.23
C ARG A 942 29.46 -5.10 -12.61
N ASN A 943 30.15 -6.09 -13.17
CA ASN A 943 30.22 -7.42 -12.60
C ASN A 943 31.53 -8.10 -13.04
N ASP A 944 32.16 -8.85 -12.14
CA ASP A 944 33.33 -9.69 -12.38
C ASP A 944 32.98 -11.18 -12.41
N ASP A 945 32.15 -11.67 -11.49
CA ASP A 945 31.93 -13.11 -11.28
C ASP A 945 30.46 -13.58 -11.41
N GLY A 946 29.60 -12.79 -12.04
CA GLY A 946 28.18 -13.13 -12.19
C GLY A 946 27.86 -14.26 -13.20
N GLY A 947 28.82 -14.65 -14.03
CA GLY A 947 28.72 -15.67 -15.09
C GLY A 947 29.46 -16.98 -14.76
N ILE A 948 29.50 -17.93 -15.69
CA ILE A 948 30.23 -19.19 -15.50
C ILE A 948 31.76 -18.95 -15.62
N SER A 949 32.56 -19.55 -14.74
CA SER A 949 34.04 -19.57 -14.83
C SER A 949 34.75 -18.22 -14.72
N LEU A 950 34.42 -17.40 -13.70
CA LEU A 950 35.02 -16.08 -13.45
C LEU A 950 34.84 -15.11 -14.64
N GLN A 951 33.59 -15.04 -15.13
CA GLN A 951 33.21 -14.22 -16.26
C GLN A 951 32.08 -13.29 -15.82
N PHE A 952 32.04 -12.07 -16.34
CA PHE A 952 30.97 -11.16 -15.97
C PHE A 952 29.58 -11.64 -16.44
N ARG A 953 28.55 -11.35 -15.64
CA ARG A 953 27.14 -11.36 -16.05
C ARG A 953 26.46 -10.07 -15.59
N ILE A 954 25.96 -9.29 -16.52
CA ILE A 954 25.27 -8.02 -16.24
C ILE A 954 23.85 -8.14 -16.77
N GLU A 955 22.87 -8.05 -15.87
CA GLU A 955 21.46 -7.98 -16.21
C GLU A 955 20.97 -6.55 -16.00
N THR A 956 20.51 -5.90 -17.07
CA THR A 956 20.09 -4.50 -17.01
C THR A 956 18.96 -4.22 -17.98
N PHE A 957 18.09 -3.27 -17.62
CA PHE A 957 17.05 -2.77 -18.51
C PHE A 957 17.65 -1.76 -19.49
N LEU A 958 17.37 -1.94 -20.79
CA LEU A 958 17.80 -1.04 -21.86
C LEU A 958 16.60 -0.37 -22.52
N GLU A 959 16.74 0.90 -22.86
CA GLU A 959 15.74 1.70 -23.56
C GLU A 959 16.02 1.72 -25.08
N THR A 960 14.96 1.70 -25.90
CA THR A 960 15.08 1.88 -27.35
C THR A 960 15.59 3.29 -27.66
N GLY A 961 16.57 3.41 -28.55
CA GLY A 961 17.09 4.70 -29.01
C GLY A 961 18.15 5.34 -28.11
N ARG A 962 18.41 4.77 -26.93
CA ARG A 962 19.55 5.14 -26.08
C ARG A 962 20.79 4.31 -26.44
N THR A 963 21.95 4.93 -26.34
CA THR A 963 23.24 4.26 -26.57
C THR A 963 23.83 3.85 -25.23
N TYR A 964 24.32 2.62 -25.13
CA TYR A 964 25.02 2.13 -23.93
C TYR A 964 26.40 1.63 -24.33
N ILE A 965 27.36 1.65 -23.40
CA ILE A 965 28.71 1.13 -23.64
C ILE A 965 29.01 0.01 -22.64
N LEU A 966 29.44 -1.15 -23.14
CA LEU A 966 30.01 -2.22 -22.34
C LEU A 966 31.53 -2.24 -22.53
N ALA A 967 32.26 -1.83 -21.50
CA ALA A 967 33.71 -2.00 -21.45
C ALA A 967 34.03 -3.37 -20.84
N VAL A 968 34.55 -4.28 -21.68
CA VAL A 968 35.02 -5.60 -21.25
C VAL A 968 36.52 -5.51 -20.97
N THR A 969 36.96 -6.00 -19.82
CA THR A 969 38.37 -5.98 -19.38
C THR A 969 38.72 -7.26 -18.63
N THR A 970 39.96 -7.38 -18.15
CA THR A 970 40.44 -8.52 -17.36
C THR A 970 40.45 -8.21 -15.86
N HIS A 971 40.28 -9.24 -15.04
CA HIS A 971 40.34 -9.09 -13.58
C HIS A 971 41.75 -8.83 -13.04
N ARG A 972 42.80 -9.29 -13.73
CA ARG A 972 44.22 -9.06 -13.38
C ARG A 972 44.90 -8.13 -14.37
N GLU A 973 45.86 -7.34 -13.90
CA GLU A 973 46.51 -6.30 -14.70
C GLU A 973 47.26 -6.88 -15.90
N ARG A 974 47.09 -6.23 -17.07
CA ARG A 974 47.79 -6.54 -18.32
C ARG A 974 47.71 -8.01 -18.80
N ILE A 975 46.69 -8.76 -18.38
CA ILE A 975 46.43 -10.10 -18.92
C ILE A 975 45.93 -10.01 -20.35
N MET A 976 46.54 -10.81 -21.23
CA MET A 976 46.15 -10.96 -22.65
C MET A 976 45.37 -12.26 -22.83
N GLY A 977 44.44 -12.27 -23.77
CA GLY A 977 43.57 -13.42 -24.04
C GLY A 977 42.37 -13.07 -24.90
N THR A 978 41.69 -14.08 -25.42
CA THR A 978 40.49 -13.91 -26.25
C THR A 978 39.23 -14.01 -25.39
N PHE A 979 38.19 -13.26 -25.75
CA PHE A 979 36.88 -13.32 -25.10
C PHE A 979 35.75 -13.24 -26.12
N THR A 980 34.58 -13.78 -25.77
CA THR A 980 33.34 -13.56 -26.52
C THR A 980 32.31 -12.96 -25.56
N ALA A 981 31.80 -11.77 -25.88
CA ALA A 981 30.68 -11.15 -25.17
C ALA A 981 29.37 -11.53 -25.86
N PHE A 982 28.36 -11.94 -25.08
CA PHE A 982 27.02 -12.28 -25.53
C PHE A 982 26.02 -11.29 -24.96
N ALA A 983 25.02 -10.90 -25.75
CA ALA A 983 23.86 -10.15 -25.31
C ALA A 983 22.58 -10.92 -25.65
N ARG A 984 21.74 -11.16 -24.64
CA ARG A 984 20.46 -11.87 -24.77
C ARG A 984 19.33 -10.97 -24.31
N GLY A 985 18.28 -10.85 -25.11
CA GLY A 985 17.11 -10.08 -24.73
C GLY A 985 15.89 -10.43 -25.56
N ILE A 986 14.84 -9.61 -25.40
CA ILE A 986 13.57 -9.73 -26.12
C ILE A 986 13.72 -9.52 -27.64
N THR A 987 14.75 -8.78 -28.07
CA THR A 987 15.22 -8.68 -29.46
C THR A 987 16.75 -8.73 -29.50
N SER A 988 17.36 -8.78 -30.69
CA SER A 988 18.82 -8.76 -30.81
C SER A 988 19.39 -7.39 -30.43
N ALA A 989 20.34 -7.34 -29.50
CA ALA A 989 21.16 -6.16 -29.28
C ALA A 989 22.28 -6.07 -30.32
N THR A 990 22.60 -4.87 -30.81
CA THR A 990 23.79 -4.67 -31.66
C THR A 990 25.00 -4.46 -30.77
N LEU A 991 26.09 -5.19 -31.02
CA LEU A 991 27.37 -5.04 -30.30
C LEU A 991 28.44 -4.54 -31.29
N THR A 992 28.76 -3.25 -31.24
CA THR A 992 29.72 -2.64 -32.17
C THR A 992 30.98 -2.20 -31.41
N PRO A 993 32.17 -2.69 -31.73
CA PRO A 993 33.40 -2.22 -31.09
C PRO A 993 33.65 -0.76 -31.44
N ILE A 994 34.04 0.02 -30.43
CA ILE A 994 34.37 1.43 -30.57
C ILE A 994 35.74 1.73 -29.97
N THR A 995 36.40 2.76 -30.51
CA THR A 995 37.57 3.38 -29.91
C THR A 995 37.09 4.61 -29.13
N PRO A 996 37.12 4.60 -27.78
CA PRO A 996 36.73 5.77 -27.00
C PRO A 996 37.62 6.95 -27.34
N SER A 997 37.03 8.11 -27.66
CA SER A 997 37.81 9.29 -28.01
C SER A 997 38.50 9.87 -26.78
N THR A 998 39.84 9.87 -26.77
CA THR A 998 40.65 10.58 -25.76
C THR A 998 40.84 12.07 -26.10
N SER A 999 40.34 12.52 -27.25
CA SER A 999 40.43 13.91 -27.70
C SER A 999 39.10 14.62 -27.57
N ARG A 1000 39.06 15.62 -26.69
CA ARG A 1000 37.97 16.60 -26.53
C ARG A 1000 37.62 17.27 -27.86
N PRO A 1001 36.40 17.09 -28.41
CA PRO A 1001 35.84 18.00 -29.39
C PRO A 1001 34.81 18.89 -28.68
N ILE A 1002 35.16 20.17 -28.51
CA ILE A 1002 34.15 21.19 -28.25
C ILE A 1002 33.38 21.36 -29.56
N THR A 1003 32.16 20.84 -29.62
CA THR A 1003 31.10 21.42 -30.45
C THR A 1003 29.76 21.10 -29.80
N THR A 1004 29.04 22.16 -29.49
CA THR A 1004 27.88 22.25 -28.60
C THR A 1004 26.67 21.47 -29.10
N ARG A 1005 26.23 20.46 -28.33
CA ARG A 1005 24.82 20.06 -28.25
C ARG A 1005 24.58 19.39 -26.89
N ALA A 1006 23.97 20.14 -25.98
CA ALA A 1006 23.66 19.69 -24.63
C ALA A 1006 22.69 18.49 -24.67
N THR A 1007 23.17 17.36 -24.15
CA THR A 1007 22.35 16.25 -23.66
C THR A 1007 22.79 16.06 -22.21
N THR A 1008 21.86 16.33 -21.30
CA THR A 1008 22.08 16.40 -19.85
C THR A 1008 22.17 14.98 -19.28
N THR A 1009 23.39 14.52 -18.97
CA THR A 1009 23.61 13.46 -17.98
C THR A 1009 23.13 13.94 -16.61
N PRO A 1010 22.46 13.11 -15.79
CA PRO A 1010 22.14 13.51 -14.43
C PRO A 1010 23.43 13.49 -13.60
N LEU A 1011 24.05 14.66 -13.41
CA LEU A 1011 25.13 14.81 -12.44
C LEU A 1011 24.61 14.41 -11.04
N PRO A 1012 25.39 13.67 -10.22
CA PRO A 1012 25.10 13.64 -8.78
C PRO A 1012 25.09 15.07 -8.27
N SER A 1013 24.08 15.43 -7.48
CA SER A 1013 24.11 16.73 -6.82
C SER A 1013 25.16 16.73 -5.73
N SER A 1014 26.01 17.75 -5.76
CA SER A 1014 26.97 18.03 -4.70
C SER A 1014 26.62 19.36 -4.05
N TYR A 1015 26.64 19.41 -2.73
CA TYR A 1015 26.54 20.64 -1.95
C TYR A 1015 27.81 20.79 -1.14
N ALA A 1016 28.42 21.96 -1.13
CA ALA A 1016 29.60 22.25 -0.31
C ALA A 1016 29.38 23.52 0.49
N SER A 1017 29.78 23.50 1.76
CA SER A 1017 29.70 24.64 2.67
C SER A 1017 30.77 24.53 3.76
N SER A 1018 30.75 25.45 4.72
CA SER A 1018 31.62 25.42 5.89
C SER A 1018 30.85 25.72 7.17
N LEU A 1019 31.21 25.01 8.24
CA LEU A 1019 30.81 25.31 9.60
C LEU A 1019 31.88 26.22 10.20
N SER A 1020 31.51 27.44 10.55
CA SER A 1020 32.39 28.48 11.07
C SER A 1020 31.92 28.96 12.44
N SER A 1021 32.71 29.80 13.11
CA SER A 1021 32.31 30.43 14.38
C SER A 1021 31.06 31.30 14.27
N ASN A 1022 30.65 31.67 13.05
CA ASN A 1022 29.43 32.46 12.78
C ASN A 1022 28.24 31.57 12.37
N SER A 1023 28.43 30.25 12.25
CA SER A 1023 27.34 29.32 11.95
C SER A 1023 26.36 29.26 13.12
N PRO A 1024 25.06 29.04 12.86
CA PRO A 1024 24.07 28.89 13.91
C PRO A 1024 24.37 27.64 14.76
N PHE A 1025 23.91 27.64 16.02
CA PHE A 1025 24.08 26.52 16.93
C PHE A 1025 22.74 25.91 17.33
N PHE A 1026 22.75 24.63 17.67
CA PHE A 1026 21.63 23.94 18.31
C PHE A 1026 22.13 22.93 19.33
N THR A 1027 21.23 22.48 20.22
CA THR A 1027 21.49 21.38 21.15
C THR A 1027 21.13 20.08 20.43
N ARG A 1028 22.08 19.18 20.18
CA ARG A 1028 21.77 17.92 19.48
C ARG A 1028 20.77 17.07 20.28
N PRO A 1029 19.93 16.24 19.64
CA PRO A 1029 18.92 15.41 20.31
C PRO A 1029 19.46 14.54 21.46
N GLU A 1030 20.70 14.07 21.32
CA GLU A 1030 21.41 13.21 22.28
C GLU A 1030 22.41 13.96 23.19
N ALA A 1031 22.54 15.28 23.05
CA ALA A 1031 23.50 16.04 23.85
C ALA A 1031 22.95 16.39 25.23
N THR A 1032 23.82 16.41 26.24
CA THR A 1032 23.50 16.96 27.56
C THR A 1032 23.03 18.41 27.44
N ALA A 1033 21.94 18.75 28.14
CA ALA A 1033 21.36 20.09 28.14
C ALA A 1033 22.43 21.17 28.38
N GLY A 1034 22.52 22.14 27.46
CA GLY A 1034 23.45 23.27 27.54
C GLY A 1034 24.63 23.24 26.57
N ARG A 1035 24.92 22.11 25.91
CA ARG A 1035 25.99 22.02 24.89
C ARG A 1035 25.52 22.52 23.53
N ARG A 1036 26.37 23.27 22.82
CA ARG A 1036 26.04 23.94 21.55
C ARG A 1036 26.97 23.51 20.42
N TYR A 1037 26.38 23.07 19.31
CA TYR A 1037 27.11 22.56 18.15
C TYR A 1037 26.76 23.40 16.92
N PHE A 1038 27.76 23.75 16.11
CA PHE A 1038 27.52 24.48 14.87
C PHE A 1038 26.77 23.58 13.89
N TYR A 1039 25.84 24.15 13.14
CA TYR A 1039 25.10 23.43 12.13
C TYR A 1039 24.88 24.24 10.86
N GLN A 1040 24.58 23.52 9.78
CA GLN A 1040 24.04 24.04 8.54
C GLN A 1040 22.80 23.22 8.18
N ALA A 1041 21.66 23.88 8.01
CA ALA A 1041 20.47 23.24 7.47
C ALA A 1041 20.44 23.38 5.95
N ILE A 1042 20.09 22.28 5.28
CA ILE A 1042 20.04 22.15 3.82
C ILE A 1042 18.65 21.63 3.48
N GLU A 1043 17.88 22.41 2.74
CA GLU A 1043 16.62 21.93 2.16
C GLU A 1043 16.94 20.96 1.02
N VAL A 1044 16.29 19.80 1.05
CA VAL A 1044 16.47 18.71 0.10
C VAL A 1044 15.17 18.53 -0.69
N THR A 1045 15.24 18.80 -1.99
CA THR A 1045 14.11 18.59 -2.93
C THR A 1045 14.34 17.33 -3.76
N ILE A 1046 13.39 16.42 -3.68
CA ILE A 1046 13.44 15.12 -4.35
C ILE A 1046 12.55 15.16 -5.60
N PRO A 1047 13.12 15.02 -6.82
CA PRO A 1047 12.34 15.06 -8.06
C PRO A 1047 11.72 13.71 -8.43
N THR A 1048 12.25 12.59 -7.91
CA THR A 1048 11.76 11.24 -8.23
C THR A 1048 11.72 10.41 -6.96
N THR A 1049 10.58 9.75 -6.70
CA THR A 1049 10.45 8.86 -5.53
C THR A 1049 11.42 7.68 -5.66
N GLY A 1050 12.20 7.41 -4.62
CA GLY A 1050 13.06 6.24 -4.56
C GLY A 1050 14.14 6.34 -3.47
N THR A 1051 15.11 5.44 -3.50
CA THR A 1051 16.19 5.40 -2.50
C THR A 1051 17.30 6.38 -2.83
N TYR A 1052 17.60 7.29 -1.90
CA TYR A 1052 18.68 8.26 -1.98
C TYR A 1052 19.74 7.96 -0.92
N SER A 1053 20.99 8.29 -1.25
CA SER A 1053 22.15 8.23 -0.38
C SER A 1053 22.75 9.62 -0.22
N PHE A 1054 23.04 10.04 1.00
CA PHE A 1054 23.69 11.30 1.34
C PHE A 1054 24.97 10.96 2.08
N LYS A 1055 26.11 11.22 1.45
CA LYS A 1055 27.43 10.97 2.04
C LYS A 1055 28.15 12.29 2.28
N SER A 1056 28.68 12.48 3.49
CA SER A 1056 29.59 13.60 3.75
C SER A 1056 31.02 13.28 3.35
N ASP A 1057 31.74 14.35 2.99
CA ASP A 1057 33.17 14.37 2.76
C ASP A 1057 33.70 15.67 3.38
N SER A 1058 34.39 15.53 4.52
CA SER A 1058 34.87 16.63 5.34
C SER A 1058 36.22 16.28 5.99
N ALA A 1059 37.02 17.32 6.25
CA ALA A 1059 38.23 17.20 7.05
C ALA A 1059 37.96 17.25 8.57
N ILE A 1060 36.71 17.56 8.96
CA ILE A 1060 36.25 17.52 10.34
C ILE A 1060 35.20 16.43 10.50
N ASP A 1061 35.07 15.96 11.74
CA ASP A 1061 34.06 15.01 12.15
C ASP A 1061 32.67 15.69 12.17
N VAL A 1062 31.77 15.19 11.32
CA VAL A 1062 30.44 15.77 11.07
C VAL A 1062 29.35 14.71 11.19
N ILE A 1063 28.23 15.11 11.78
CA ILE A 1063 27.02 14.28 11.91
C ILE A 1063 25.94 14.81 10.99
N GLY A 1064 25.26 13.89 10.31
CA GLY A 1064 24.08 14.18 9.50
C GLY A 1064 22.80 13.85 10.26
N TYR A 1065 21.87 14.79 10.32
CA TYR A 1065 20.50 14.58 10.82
C TYR A 1065 19.52 14.85 9.68
N PHE A 1066 18.58 13.94 9.45
CA PHE A 1066 17.63 14.05 8.36
C PHE A 1066 16.21 14.23 8.91
N TYR A 1067 15.53 15.30 8.50
CA TYR A 1067 14.21 15.68 9.00
C TYR A 1067 13.15 15.66 7.89
N GLN A 1068 11.91 15.39 8.28
CA GLN A 1068 10.74 15.53 7.42
C GLN A 1068 10.05 16.89 7.66
N ILE A 1069 9.44 17.50 6.65
CA ILE A 1069 8.55 18.68 6.76
C ILE A 1069 9.26 19.98 7.16
N TYR A 1070 9.95 20.04 8.31
CA TYR A 1070 10.76 21.18 8.79
C TYR A 1070 11.76 20.75 9.87
N PHE A 1071 12.83 21.54 10.03
CA PHE A 1071 13.77 21.47 11.14
C PHE A 1071 13.61 22.68 12.07
N ASP A 1072 13.43 22.42 13.38
CA ASP A 1072 13.39 23.45 14.42
C ASP A 1072 14.61 23.33 15.35
N PRO A 1073 15.56 24.29 15.33
CA PRO A 1073 16.75 24.23 16.17
C PRO A 1073 16.46 24.38 17.68
N SER A 1074 15.28 24.86 18.06
CA SER A 1074 14.84 24.94 19.46
C SER A 1074 14.24 23.63 19.97
N ASN A 1075 13.74 22.78 19.06
CA ASN A 1075 13.25 21.44 19.36
C ASN A 1075 13.71 20.42 18.30
N PRO A 1076 14.98 20.00 18.34
CA PRO A 1076 15.60 19.22 17.27
C PRO A 1076 15.23 17.74 17.27
N THR A 1077 14.36 17.29 18.18
CA THR A 1077 13.75 15.95 18.12
C THR A 1077 12.51 15.90 17.23
N ILE A 1078 11.87 17.04 16.99
CA ILE A 1078 10.65 17.10 16.17
C ILE A 1078 10.98 16.84 14.70
N ASN A 1079 10.22 15.94 14.08
CA ASN A 1079 10.34 15.48 12.70
C ASN A 1079 11.69 14.84 12.30
N LEU A 1080 12.53 14.46 13.25
CA LEU A 1080 13.77 13.73 12.96
C LEU A 1080 13.42 12.34 12.42
N ILE A 1081 13.87 12.02 11.21
CA ILE A 1081 13.70 10.69 10.59
C ILE A 1081 14.83 9.76 11.01
N THR A 1082 16.07 10.22 10.82
CA THR A 1082 17.27 9.46 11.15
C THR A 1082 18.46 10.40 11.37
N LYS A 1083 19.52 9.86 11.96
CA LYS A 1083 20.81 10.52 12.09
C LYS A 1083 21.91 9.49 11.88
N GLU A 1084 23.09 9.96 11.49
CA GLU A 1084 24.26 9.12 11.26
C GLU A 1084 25.54 9.94 11.41
N ASP A 1085 26.60 9.35 11.94
CA ASP A 1085 27.91 9.97 12.15
C ASP A 1085 29.04 9.30 11.36
N ASP A 1086 29.12 7.96 11.32
CA ASP A 1086 30.35 7.26 10.92
C ASP A 1086 30.22 6.23 9.78
N ASN A 1087 29.01 5.86 9.36
CA ASN A 1087 28.78 4.81 8.35
C ASN A 1087 29.32 5.11 6.94
N GLY A 1088 29.81 6.33 6.67
CA GLY A 1088 30.48 6.73 5.43
C GLY A 1088 32.00 6.49 5.41
N GLY A 1089 32.59 6.10 6.55
CA GLY A 1089 34.02 5.91 6.76
C GLY A 1089 34.78 7.23 6.97
N SER A 1090 35.91 7.18 7.68
CA SER A 1090 36.73 8.37 8.02
C SER A 1090 35.99 9.45 8.81
N LEU A 1091 35.14 9.06 9.77
CA LEU A 1091 34.32 9.98 10.59
C LEU A 1091 33.32 10.82 9.76
N GLN A 1092 32.73 10.19 8.74
CA GLN A 1092 31.78 10.80 7.83
C GLN A 1092 30.48 10.01 7.82
N PHE A 1093 29.35 10.70 7.72
CA PHE A 1093 28.06 10.04 7.71
C PHE A 1093 27.70 9.51 6.31
N LEU A 1094 26.92 8.42 6.29
CA LEU A 1094 26.25 7.90 5.10
C LEU A 1094 24.80 7.57 5.44
N ILE A 1095 23.88 8.43 5.00
CA ILE A 1095 22.44 8.27 5.24
C ILE A 1095 21.79 7.70 3.98
N GLN A 1096 21.12 6.55 4.08
CA GLN A 1096 20.35 5.95 3.00
C GLN A 1096 18.86 5.89 3.36
N LEU A 1097 18.02 6.53 2.57
CA LEU A 1097 16.59 6.67 2.85
C LEU A 1097 15.75 6.52 1.58
N PHE A 1098 14.58 5.93 1.71
CA PHE A 1098 13.55 5.98 0.68
C PHE A 1098 12.79 7.30 0.79
N LEU A 1099 12.95 8.19 -0.20
CA LEU A 1099 12.37 9.52 -0.20
C LEU A 1099 11.32 9.65 -1.30
N GLN A 1100 10.20 10.28 -0.96
CA GLN A 1100 9.10 10.55 -1.89
C GLN A 1100 9.24 11.91 -2.56
N ALA A 1101 9.03 11.95 -3.88
CA ALA A 1101 8.97 13.21 -4.63
C ALA A 1101 7.81 14.10 -4.16
N GLY A 1102 8.03 15.42 -4.19
CA GLY A 1102 7.02 16.41 -3.76
C GLY A 1102 6.86 16.58 -2.24
N ARG A 1103 7.64 15.86 -1.41
CA ARG A 1103 7.75 16.12 0.03
C ARG A 1103 8.97 16.99 0.33
N ARG A 1104 8.87 17.83 1.37
CA ARG A 1104 9.99 18.65 1.88
C ARG A 1104 10.81 17.85 2.89
N TYR A 1105 12.13 17.87 2.73
CA TYR A 1105 13.08 17.27 3.65
C TYR A 1105 14.20 18.25 3.98
N PHE A 1106 14.84 18.05 5.13
CA PHE A 1106 15.98 18.86 5.56
C PHE A 1106 17.11 17.96 6.01
N LEU A 1107 18.30 18.16 5.44
CA LEU A 1107 19.54 17.58 5.94
C LEU A 1107 20.23 18.65 6.80
N VAL A 1108 20.44 18.35 8.07
CA VAL A 1108 21.20 19.20 8.99
C VAL A 1108 22.56 18.55 9.21
N VAL A 1109 23.62 19.27 8.82
CA VAL A 1109 25.01 18.86 9.04
C VAL A 1109 25.53 19.62 10.26
N SER A 1110 26.04 18.89 11.25
CA SER A 1110 26.55 19.48 12.49
C SER A 1110 27.95 18.98 12.83
N THR A 1111 28.71 19.75 13.61
CA THR A 1111 29.98 19.27 14.15
C THR A 1111 29.75 18.23 15.25
N HIS A 1112 30.56 17.16 15.27
CA HIS A 1112 30.49 16.16 16.34
C HIS A 1112 30.99 16.72 17.69
N ALA A 1113 32.04 17.56 17.67
CA ALA A 1113 32.56 18.25 18.85
C ALA A 1113 32.17 19.74 18.90
N GLU A 1114 32.07 20.29 20.11
CA GLU A 1114 31.78 21.71 20.34
C GLU A 1114 32.92 22.59 19.78
N SER A 1115 32.56 23.72 19.19
CA SER A 1115 33.52 24.73 18.69
C SER A 1115 34.44 24.31 17.53
N ASN A 1116 34.29 23.10 16.97
CA ASN A 1116 34.99 22.70 15.75
C ASN A 1116 34.50 23.51 14.54
N THR A 1117 35.39 23.85 13.62
CA THR A 1117 35.05 24.56 12.37
C THR A 1117 35.78 23.91 11.21
N GLY A 1118 35.18 23.91 10.02
CA GLY A 1118 35.72 23.21 8.87
C GLY A 1118 34.76 23.18 7.69
N SER A 1119 35.29 22.90 6.51
CA SER A 1119 34.50 22.70 5.28
C SER A 1119 33.96 21.28 5.20
N PHE A 1120 32.77 21.12 4.65
CA PHE A 1120 32.19 19.83 4.30
C PHE A 1120 31.57 19.88 2.92
N SER A 1121 31.50 18.73 2.27
CA SER A 1121 30.71 18.53 1.07
C SER A 1121 29.82 17.32 1.22
N ILE A 1122 28.64 17.36 0.59
CA ILE A 1122 27.65 16.30 0.55
C ILE A 1122 27.55 15.82 -0.88
N ARG A 1123 27.71 14.52 -1.08
CA ARG A 1123 27.42 13.85 -2.35
C ARG A 1123 26.10 13.10 -2.23
N VAL A 1124 25.22 13.33 -3.19
CA VAL A 1124 23.92 12.64 -3.25
C VAL A 1124 23.90 11.66 -4.42
N GLY A 1125 23.57 10.41 -4.12
CA GLY A 1125 23.27 9.38 -5.11
C GLY A 1125 21.80 8.96 -5.03
N GLY A 1126 21.14 8.74 -6.16
CA GLY A 1126 19.74 8.33 -6.19
C GLY A 1126 19.19 8.21 -7.61
N PRO A 1127 17.91 7.86 -7.77
CA PRO A 1127 17.26 7.65 -9.07
C PRO A 1127 17.16 8.91 -9.95
N ALA A 1128 17.32 10.10 -9.35
CA ALA A 1128 17.37 11.39 -10.04
C ALA A 1128 18.18 12.41 -9.21
N ILE A 1129 18.55 13.55 -9.80
CA ILE A 1129 19.36 14.59 -9.12
C ILE A 1129 18.54 15.28 -8.02
N ALA A 1130 18.87 15.06 -6.74
CA ALA A 1130 18.25 15.83 -5.65
C ALA A 1130 18.73 17.29 -5.68
N VAL A 1131 17.85 18.27 -5.49
CA VAL A 1131 18.29 19.68 -5.38
C VAL A 1131 18.58 20.01 -3.92
N LEU A 1132 19.77 20.54 -3.65
CA LEU A 1132 20.21 20.93 -2.31
C LEU A 1132 20.33 22.46 -2.22
N ALA A 1133 19.61 23.08 -1.29
CA ALA A 1133 19.65 24.53 -1.07
C ALA A 1133 19.96 24.85 0.39
N SER A 1134 20.82 25.85 0.66
CA SER A 1134 21.03 26.32 2.03
C SER A 1134 19.74 26.87 2.61
N PHE A 1135 19.40 26.47 3.82
CA PHE A 1135 18.22 26.95 4.52
C PHE A 1135 18.61 27.55 5.88
N THR A 1136 18.02 28.68 6.22
CA THR A 1136 18.18 29.33 7.54
C THR A 1136 16.83 29.29 8.25
N PRO A 1137 16.67 28.51 9.33
CA PRO A 1137 15.41 28.47 10.08
C PRO A 1137 15.12 29.84 10.72
N THR A 1138 13.95 30.42 10.43
CA THR A 1138 13.47 31.64 11.10
C THR A 1138 12.77 31.27 12.41
N THR A 1139 13.33 31.72 13.55
CA THR A 1139 12.83 31.42 14.90
C THR A 1139 11.64 32.29 15.35
N THR A 1140 10.84 32.86 14.45
CA THR A 1140 9.74 33.76 14.83
C THR A 1140 8.37 33.09 14.65
N ARG A 1141 7.89 32.42 15.71
CA ARG A 1141 6.45 32.32 15.96
C ARG A 1141 6.02 33.54 16.77
N SER A 1142 5.42 34.52 16.09
CA SER A 1142 4.60 35.53 16.77
C SER A 1142 3.24 34.92 17.08
N SER A 1143 2.97 34.69 18.36
CA SER A 1143 1.62 34.53 18.88
C SER A 1143 0.87 35.86 18.71
N THR A 1144 -0.10 35.94 17.82
CA THR A 1144 -1.20 36.91 17.97
C THR A 1144 -2.42 36.49 17.17
N THR A 1145 -3.47 36.25 17.93
CA THR A 1145 -4.90 36.32 17.62
C THR A 1145 -5.24 37.50 16.70
N GLY A 1146 -6.25 37.31 15.86
CA GLY A 1146 -6.56 38.16 14.72
C GLY A 1146 -6.76 39.66 15.01
N LYS A 1147 -6.36 40.48 14.03
CA LYS A 1147 -7.02 41.73 13.64
C LYS A 1147 -6.48 42.20 12.29
N PHE A 1148 -7.40 42.39 11.35
CA PHE A 1148 -7.22 43.16 10.12
C PHE A 1148 -6.59 44.53 10.43
N LEU A 1149 -5.51 44.88 9.73
CA LEU A 1149 -5.09 46.28 9.57
C LEU A 1149 -4.53 46.50 8.15
N ILE A 1150 -5.32 47.23 7.37
CA ILE A 1150 -4.96 47.93 6.15
C ILE A 1150 -3.89 48.97 6.47
N ASN A 1151 -2.81 49.03 5.69
CA ASN A 1151 -1.92 50.20 5.68
C ASN A 1151 -1.88 50.83 4.28
N ILE A 1152 -2.54 51.98 4.19
CA ILE A 1152 -2.44 53.01 3.15
C ILE A 1152 -1.37 54.03 3.60
N PHE A 1153 -0.87 54.81 2.64
CA PHE A 1153 -0.10 56.08 2.72
C PHE A 1153 1.42 55.93 2.51
N THR A 1154 2.11 56.70 1.65
CA THR A 1154 1.74 57.72 0.64
C THR A 1154 2.98 57.97 -0.21
N LEU A 1155 2.77 58.35 -1.47
CA LEU A 1155 3.78 58.99 -2.31
C LEU A 1155 3.79 60.50 -1.99
N THR A 1156 4.96 61.08 -1.73
CA THR A 1156 5.16 62.54 -1.78
C THR A 1156 6.35 62.85 -2.67
N LEU A 1157 6.08 63.52 -3.79
CA LEU A 1157 7.07 64.09 -4.72
C LEU A 1157 7.57 65.44 -4.19
N ALA A 1158 8.88 65.68 -4.29
CA ALA A 1158 9.50 66.88 -4.91
C ALA A 1158 11.00 66.92 -4.61
N THR A 1159 11.84 66.57 -5.60
CA THR A 1159 12.63 67.47 -6.47
C THR A 1159 13.30 66.65 -7.55
#